data_AF-A0A7C6K675-F1
#
_entry.id   AF-A0A7C6K675-F1
#
_cell.length_a   1.000
_cell.length_b   1.000
_cell.length_c   1.000
_cell.angle_alpha   90.00
_cell.angle_beta   90.00
_cell.angle_gamma   90.00
#
_symmetry.space_group_name_H-M   'P 1'
#
loop_
_entity.id
_entity.type
_entity.pdbx_description
1 polymer ?
#
loop_
_entity_poly.entity_id
_entity_poly.type
_entity_poly.pdbx_seq_one_letter_code
_entity_poly.pdbx_strand_id
1 'polypeptide(L)'
;AELRQMLKERQSGGVIFTTIQKFTPGEDGDTELLLNDRRNIVVIADEAHRSQYGFKAIVTSDEKEADIKYGYAKYMRDALPNASFIGFTGTPVELTDKNTPAVFGDYIDIYDMTRAVEDGTTVKIYYESRIAKLELPDADKLKIDEEFEEITEFQEEYEIARQKNKWSRLEAIAGAEKRVELIAQDVVEHFEKRQEAAFGKAMVVVMSRRIAVDLYKAIVGLRPNWHSDDDNSGVIKIVMSGLASDPKEWQQHIGSKSRRKLLAKRMRDENDALKIVIVRDMWLTGFDVPSLHTMYVDKPMNGHNLMQAIARVNRVFRDKPGGLVVDYIGIADSLKNALSQYTVSDRQNTGLDTSLAVDVLLENYELIQDLLYGFDYSNFKSGSASERMQTIVATIDYILGLGEDAKKDFINYVTALSKAYALCSTTDEAEKLNVEIGFFKAVKSGILKMIPAGIQKKTKAQIDYQLNQLISRSVISEEVVDVLGAVGLDKPNIAILSDEFLEEVKGLPHKNLAVELLKRLLAGEVKAVSRRNLIQSRKFSEMLENAIIKYQNRTIETTQVILELIELAKEINGMNRRGEAAGLSSDELAFYDALGTNDAAVKIMGDEILKQIARDLTRTIKANTGVDWAIRESVRAKMRITIKRLLKKYGYPPDKQEQAVKTVMEQAELMCGEEAASIYEQSEKYGVLKAAEVKESEQQTK
;
A
#
# COMPACT_ATOMS: atom_id res chain seq x y z
N ALA A 1 -38.12 -22.49 -4.79
CA ALA A 1 -39.49 -21.98 -4.58
C ALA A 1 -39.54 -20.47 -4.30
N GLU A 2 -38.76 -19.96 -3.34
CA GLU A 2 -38.83 -18.56 -2.85
C GLU A 2 -38.63 -17.47 -3.93
N LEU A 3 -37.66 -17.64 -4.85
CA LEU A 3 -37.41 -16.66 -5.92
C LEU A 3 -38.62 -16.47 -6.84
N ARG A 4 -39.23 -17.58 -7.28
CA ARG A 4 -40.36 -17.58 -8.21
C ARG A 4 -41.56 -16.87 -7.58
N GLN A 5 -41.81 -17.11 -6.30
CA GLN A 5 -42.84 -16.40 -5.53
C GLN A 5 -42.55 -14.90 -5.43
N MET A 6 -41.32 -14.51 -5.08
CA MET A 6 -40.93 -13.10 -5.02
C MET A 6 -41.10 -12.37 -6.36
N LEU A 7 -40.82 -13.04 -7.48
CA LEU A 7 -41.01 -12.47 -8.82
C LEU A 7 -42.49 -12.38 -9.22
N LYS A 8 -43.34 -13.32 -8.79
CA LYS A 8 -44.77 -13.33 -9.08
C LYS A 8 -45.55 -12.31 -8.24
N GLU A 9 -45.26 -12.21 -6.94
CA GLU A 9 -46.06 -11.41 -6.00
C GLU A 9 -45.72 -9.91 -6.01
N ARG A 10 -44.49 -9.56 -6.41
CA ARG A 10 -43.98 -8.18 -6.24
C ARG A 10 -44.45 -7.27 -7.37
N GLN A 11 -45.45 -6.44 -7.07
CA GLN A 11 -46.08 -5.54 -8.04
C GLN A 11 -45.32 -4.23 -8.33
N SER A 12 -44.34 -3.83 -7.52
CA SER A 12 -43.38 -2.75 -7.82
C SER A 12 -42.26 -2.68 -6.79
N GLY A 13 -41.10 -2.18 -7.21
CA GLY A 13 -39.96 -1.88 -6.34
C GLY A 13 -39.23 -3.10 -5.75
N GLY A 14 -37.96 -2.90 -5.41
CA GLY A 14 -37.14 -3.87 -4.68
C GLY A 14 -35.95 -4.44 -5.45
N VAL A 15 -35.03 -5.03 -4.70
CA VAL A 15 -33.81 -5.68 -5.20
C VAL A 15 -33.87 -7.16 -4.84
N ILE A 16 -33.43 -8.03 -5.74
CA ILE A 16 -33.39 -9.48 -5.56
C ILE A 16 -32.00 -9.98 -5.92
N PHE A 17 -31.32 -10.65 -4.99
CA PHE A 17 -30.08 -11.36 -5.25
C PHE A 17 -30.38 -12.83 -5.47
N THR A 18 -29.98 -13.35 -6.62
CA THR A 18 -30.24 -14.75 -7.00
C THR A 18 -29.13 -15.30 -7.88
N THR A 19 -29.07 -16.61 -8.01
CA THR A 19 -28.19 -17.29 -8.94
C THR A 19 -28.99 -17.76 -10.15
N ILE A 20 -28.35 -17.83 -11.32
CA ILE A 20 -29.04 -18.14 -12.59
C ILE A 20 -29.70 -19.52 -12.59
N GLN A 21 -29.15 -20.47 -11.82
CA GLN A 21 -29.64 -21.86 -11.78
C GLN A 21 -31.07 -21.94 -11.27
N LYS A 22 -31.49 -21.00 -10.41
CA LYS A 22 -32.84 -20.96 -9.82
C LYS A 22 -33.96 -20.62 -10.84
N PHE A 23 -33.61 -20.26 -12.08
CA PHE A 23 -34.58 -20.06 -13.15
C PHE A 23 -34.93 -21.35 -13.90
N THR A 24 -34.19 -22.44 -13.68
CA THR A 24 -34.42 -23.73 -14.34
C THR A 24 -35.78 -24.33 -13.97
N PRO A 25 -36.59 -24.81 -14.92
CA PRO A 25 -37.83 -25.53 -14.64
C PRO A 25 -37.56 -26.86 -13.92
N GLY A 26 -38.47 -27.27 -13.02
CA GLY A 26 -38.47 -28.62 -12.45
C GLY A 26 -37.69 -28.84 -11.15
N GLU A 27 -36.87 -27.90 -10.65
CA GLU A 27 -36.23 -28.06 -9.32
C GLU A 27 -37.22 -28.05 -8.15
N ASP A 28 -38.38 -27.41 -8.32
CA ASP A 28 -39.42 -27.26 -7.28
C ASP A 28 -40.76 -27.94 -7.64
N GLY A 29 -40.81 -28.73 -8.73
CA GLY A 29 -42.06 -29.32 -9.27
C GLY A 29 -42.95 -28.36 -10.07
N ASP A 30 -42.56 -27.08 -10.18
CA ASP A 30 -43.23 -26.06 -11.02
C ASP A 30 -42.56 -26.00 -12.41
N THR A 31 -43.35 -26.25 -13.46
CA THR A 31 -42.90 -26.24 -14.87
C THR A 31 -43.16 -24.91 -15.57
N GLU A 32 -43.73 -23.92 -14.87
CA GLU A 32 -44.07 -22.64 -15.47
C GLU A 32 -42.81 -21.87 -15.87
N LEU A 33 -42.70 -21.54 -17.15
CA LEU A 33 -41.54 -20.84 -17.72
C LEU A 33 -41.65 -19.33 -17.50
N LEU A 34 -42.83 -18.73 -17.67
CA LEU A 34 -43.05 -17.31 -17.48
C LEU A 34 -43.22 -16.97 -16.00
N LEU A 35 -42.34 -16.13 -15.44
CA LEU A 35 -42.44 -15.69 -14.05
C LEU A 35 -42.96 -14.27 -13.91
N ASN A 36 -42.54 -13.36 -14.79
CA ASN A 36 -42.99 -11.97 -14.78
C ASN A 36 -42.76 -11.31 -16.15
N ASP A 37 -43.80 -10.72 -16.74
CA ASP A 37 -43.78 -10.11 -18.07
C ASP A 37 -43.64 -8.58 -18.05
N ARG A 38 -43.31 -7.98 -16.90
CA ARG A 38 -43.21 -6.52 -16.78
C ARG A 38 -42.01 -5.95 -17.53
N ARG A 39 -42.20 -4.74 -18.07
CA ARG A 39 -41.17 -3.97 -18.80
C ARG A 39 -40.21 -3.20 -17.90
N ASN A 40 -40.54 -3.03 -16.62
CA ASN A 40 -39.75 -2.24 -15.67
C ASN A 40 -38.88 -3.11 -14.76
N ILE A 41 -38.44 -4.27 -15.26
CA ILE A 41 -37.49 -5.16 -14.59
C ILE A 41 -36.12 -4.94 -15.22
N VAL A 42 -35.11 -4.70 -14.39
CA VAL A 42 -33.71 -4.61 -14.82
C VAL A 42 -32.96 -5.79 -14.20
N VAL A 43 -32.37 -6.61 -15.04
CA VAL A 43 -31.51 -7.72 -14.64
C VAL A 43 -30.07 -7.27 -14.80
N ILE A 44 -29.33 -7.30 -13.69
CA ILE A 44 -27.90 -7.02 -13.67
C ILE A 44 -27.17 -8.33 -13.47
N ALA A 45 -26.38 -8.75 -14.46
CA ALA A 45 -25.59 -9.97 -14.43
C ALA A 45 -24.12 -9.65 -14.14
N ASP A 46 -23.57 -10.24 -13.09
CA ASP A 46 -22.13 -10.24 -12.81
C ASP A 46 -21.46 -11.44 -13.49
N GLU A 47 -20.23 -11.27 -13.98
CA GLU A 47 -19.49 -12.25 -14.79
C GLU A 47 -20.33 -12.84 -15.94
N ALA A 48 -20.93 -11.96 -16.73
CA ALA A 48 -21.91 -12.30 -17.77
C ALA A 48 -21.40 -13.33 -18.79
N HIS A 49 -20.09 -13.44 -18.97
CA HIS A 49 -19.48 -14.41 -19.87
C HIS A 49 -19.57 -15.88 -19.41
N ARG A 50 -19.88 -16.18 -18.13
CA ARG A 50 -19.85 -17.57 -17.62
C ARG A 50 -21.18 -18.30 -17.73
N SER A 51 -22.27 -17.56 -17.67
CA SER A 51 -23.58 -18.13 -17.33
C SER A 51 -24.70 -17.70 -18.25
N GLN A 52 -24.50 -16.69 -19.08
CA GLN A 52 -25.55 -16.04 -19.87
C GLN A 52 -25.58 -16.51 -21.33
N TYR A 53 -25.05 -17.71 -21.60
CA TYR A 53 -25.10 -18.39 -22.90
C TYR A 53 -25.85 -19.73 -22.80
N GLY A 54 -26.06 -20.39 -23.94
CA GLY A 54 -26.77 -21.67 -24.02
C GLY A 54 -28.21 -21.56 -24.54
N PHE A 55 -28.42 -20.76 -25.59
CA PHE A 55 -29.71 -20.66 -26.28
C PHE A 55 -30.02 -21.86 -27.19
N LYS A 56 -29.00 -22.66 -27.52
CA LYS A 56 -29.13 -23.89 -28.32
C LYS A 56 -29.82 -24.99 -27.49
N ALA A 57 -30.66 -25.79 -28.14
CA ALA A 57 -31.32 -26.94 -27.54
C ALA A 57 -30.32 -28.09 -27.37
N ILE A 58 -30.30 -28.72 -26.20
CA ILE A 58 -29.55 -29.94 -25.90
C ILE A 58 -30.58 -31.07 -25.76
N VAL A 59 -30.46 -32.09 -26.60
CA VAL A 59 -31.31 -33.28 -26.51
C VAL A 59 -30.62 -34.28 -25.61
N THR A 60 -31.21 -34.59 -24.45
CA THR A 60 -30.74 -35.66 -23.56
C THR A 60 -31.63 -36.87 -23.77
N SER A 61 -31.06 -37.99 -24.20
CA SER A 61 -31.78 -39.23 -24.47
C SER A 61 -31.32 -40.36 -23.55
N ASP A 62 -32.25 -40.99 -22.84
CA ASP A 62 -32.06 -42.29 -22.18
C ASP A 62 -32.69 -43.40 -23.04
N GLU A 63 -32.47 -44.69 -22.69
CA GLU A 63 -32.96 -45.86 -23.43
C GLU A 63 -34.49 -45.91 -23.66
N LYS A 64 -35.29 -45.03 -23.01
CA LYS A 64 -36.76 -44.98 -23.09
C LYS A 64 -37.36 -43.60 -23.38
N GLU A 65 -36.64 -42.49 -23.18
CA GLU A 65 -37.19 -41.13 -23.31
C GLU A 65 -36.13 -40.14 -23.84
N ALA A 66 -36.56 -39.13 -24.59
CA ALA A 66 -35.71 -38.02 -25.04
C ALA A 66 -36.32 -36.69 -24.59
N ASP A 67 -35.53 -35.88 -23.89
CA ASP A 67 -35.92 -34.58 -23.34
C ASP A 67 -35.07 -33.45 -23.94
N ILE A 68 -35.64 -32.25 -24.06
CA ILE A 68 -34.97 -31.07 -24.61
C ILE A 68 -34.67 -30.11 -23.47
N LYS A 69 -33.38 -29.90 -23.20
CA LYS A 69 -32.90 -28.94 -22.20
C LYS A 69 -32.21 -27.76 -22.87
N TYR A 70 -32.32 -26.59 -22.25
CA TYR A 70 -31.62 -25.38 -22.67
C TYR A 70 -30.62 -24.95 -21.60
N GLY A 71 -29.72 -24.01 -21.94
CA GLY A 71 -28.87 -23.36 -20.96
C GLY A 71 -29.64 -22.40 -20.06
N TYR A 72 -29.10 -22.14 -18.87
CA TYR A 72 -29.74 -21.31 -17.83
C TYR A 72 -30.13 -19.90 -18.30
N ALA A 73 -29.35 -19.32 -19.21
CA ALA A 73 -29.61 -18.00 -19.79
C ALA A 73 -30.95 -17.92 -20.52
N LYS A 74 -31.30 -18.98 -21.24
CA LYS A 74 -32.56 -19.06 -21.98
C LYS A 74 -33.74 -19.11 -21.01
N TYR A 75 -33.68 -19.97 -20.00
CA TYR A 75 -34.75 -20.05 -19.00
C TYR A 75 -34.99 -18.74 -18.26
N MET A 76 -33.92 -18.00 -17.92
CA MET A 76 -34.08 -16.70 -17.28
C MET A 76 -34.72 -15.65 -18.21
N ARG A 77 -34.36 -15.65 -19.50
CA ARG A 77 -34.96 -14.73 -20.48
C ARG A 77 -36.41 -15.07 -20.80
N ASP A 78 -36.73 -16.36 -20.93
CA ASP A 78 -38.10 -16.84 -21.14
C ASP A 78 -38.97 -16.52 -19.90
N ALA A 79 -38.38 -16.55 -18.70
CA ALA A 79 -39.05 -16.17 -17.46
C ALA A 79 -39.32 -14.67 -17.31
N LEU A 80 -38.49 -13.83 -17.93
CA LEU A 80 -38.52 -12.37 -17.83
C LEU A 80 -38.43 -11.72 -19.23
N PRO A 81 -39.42 -11.96 -20.12
CA PRO A 81 -39.29 -11.67 -21.56
C PRO A 81 -39.16 -10.18 -21.90
N ASN A 82 -39.64 -9.31 -21.01
CA ASN A 82 -39.65 -7.85 -21.21
C ASN A 82 -38.61 -7.11 -20.35
N ALA A 83 -37.73 -7.83 -19.65
CA ALA A 83 -36.71 -7.22 -18.81
C ALA A 83 -35.55 -6.64 -19.63
N SER A 84 -34.94 -5.55 -19.14
CA SER A 84 -33.67 -5.04 -19.66
C SER A 84 -32.50 -5.76 -18.98
N PHE A 85 -31.49 -6.15 -19.75
CA PHE A 85 -30.32 -6.90 -19.26
C PHE A 85 -29.06 -6.05 -19.35
N ILE A 86 -28.35 -5.92 -18.24
CA ILE A 86 -27.05 -5.25 -18.15
C ILE A 86 -26.05 -6.29 -17.65
N GLY A 87 -24.97 -6.52 -18.41
CA GLY A 87 -23.92 -7.46 -18.06
C GLY A 87 -22.62 -6.75 -17.67
N PHE A 88 -22.05 -7.12 -16.54
CA PHE A 88 -20.66 -6.80 -16.19
C PHE A 88 -19.80 -8.02 -16.49
N THR A 89 -18.64 -7.81 -17.10
CA THR A 89 -17.68 -8.88 -17.34
C THR A 89 -16.27 -8.33 -17.29
N GLY A 90 -15.38 -9.00 -16.57
CA GLY A 90 -13.95 -8.67 -16.59
C GLY A 90 -13.23 -9.27 -17.80
N THR A 91 -13.89 -10.17 -18.52
CA THR A 91 -13.31 -10.98 -19.59
C THR A 91 -14.38 -11.15 -20.69
N PRO A 92 -14.51 -10.21 -21.65
CA PRO A 92 -15.48 -10.37 -22.74
C PRO A 92 -15.11 -11.59 -23.60
N VAL A 93 -16.08 -12.46 -23.91
CA VAL A 93 -15.88 -13.53 -24.90
C VAL A 93 -16.38 -13.01 -26.24
N GLU A 94 -15.52 -13.01 -27.25
CA GLU A 94 -15.82 -12.71 -28.65
C GLU A 94 -15.45 -13.90 -29.54
N LEU A 95 -15.88 -15.10 -29.14
CA LEU A 95 -15.74 -16.31 -29.96
C LEU A 95 -16.99 -16.46 -30.86
N THR A 96 -16.82 -17.09 -32.02
CA THR A 96 -17.86 -17.27 -33.06
C THR A 96 -19.16 -17.89 -32.54
N ASP A 97 -19.11 -18.75 -31.52
CA ASP A 97 -20.28 -19.41 -30.92
C ASP A 97 -20.80 -18.75 -29.63
N LYS A 98 -20.03 -17.83 -29.00
CA LYS A 98 -20.39 -17.13 -27.77
C LYS A 98 -19.90 -15.69 -27.81
N ASN A 99 -20.82 -14.80 -28.16
CA ASN A 99 -20.54 -13.39 -28.35
C ASN A 99 -21.30 -12.59 -27.28
N THR A 100 -20.57 -12.02 -26.33
CA THR A 100 -21.16 -11.18 -25.25
C THR A 100 -21.95 -10.00 -25.82
N PRO A 101 -21.39 -9.25 -26.80
CA PRO A 101 -22.16 -8.22 -27.51
C PRO A 101 -23.44 -8.72 -28.18
N ALA A 102 -23.44 -9.93 -28.74
CA ALA A 102 -24.65 -10.50 -29.37
C ALA A 102 -25.76 -10.81 -28.35
N VAL A 103 -25.42 -11.00 -27.07
CA VAL A 103 -26.37 -11.32 -26.00
C VAL A 103 -26.84 -10.07 -25.25
N PHE A 104 -25.96 -9.10 -25.02
CA PHE A 104 -26.25 -7.90 -24.22
C PHE A 104 -26.35 -6.59 -25.01
N GLY A 105 -25.99 -6.60 -26.29
CA GLY A 105 -25.88 -5.40 -27.13
C GLY A 105 -24.49 -4.78 -27.06
N ASP A 106 -24.38 -3.54 -27.56
CA ASP A 106 -23.12 -2.80 -27.60
C ASP A 106 -22.56 -2.50 -26.20
N TYR A 107 -21.24 -2.36 -26.11
CA TYR A 107 -20.59 -1.92 -24.87
C TYR A 107 -21.06 -0.52 -24.49
N ILE A 108 -21.58 -0.36 -23.27
CA ILE A 108 -21.97 0.94 -22.70
C ILE A 108 -20.73 1.74 -22.29
N ASP A 109 -19.76 1.06 -21.68
CA ASP A 109 -18.48 1.62 -21.24
C ASP A 109 -17.43 0.49 -21.16
N ILE A 110 -16.15 0.82 -21.33
CA ILE A 110 -15.03 -0.11 -21.19
C ILE A 110 -14.00 0.48 -20.24
N TYR A 111 -13.76 -0.22 -19.14
CA TYR A 111 -12.69 0.07 -18.19
C TYR A 111 -11.65 -1.05 -18.25
N ASP A 112 -10.56 -0.79 -18.99
CA ASP A 112 -9.55 -1.79 -19.32
C ASP A 112 -8.47 -1.93 -18.23
N MET A 113 -7.63 -2.97 -18.32
CA MET A 113 -6.60 -3.24 -17.30
C MET A 113 -5.54 -2.14 -17.26
N THR A 114 -5.22 -1.54 -18.41
CA THR A 114 -4.26 -0.46 -18.53
C THR A 114 -4.72 0.75 -17.74
N ARG A 115 -5.96 1.19 -17.95
CA ARG A 115 -6.57 2.28 -17.18
C ARG A 115 -6.67 1.95 -15.70
N ALA A 116 -6.96 0.70 -15.35
CA ALA A 116 -6.96 0.25 -13.96
C ALA A 116 -5.57 0.38 -13.29
N VAL A 117 -4.50 0.14 -14.02
CA VAL A 117 -3.12 0.33 -13.54
C VAL A 117 -2.77 1.82 -13.46
N GLU A 118 -3.13 2.61 -14.47
CA GLU A 118 -2.89 4.07 -14.50
C GLU A 118 -3.60 4.80 -13.36
N ASP A 119 -4.84 4.43 -13.07
CA ASP A 119 -5.64 4.96 -11.96
C ASP A 119 -5.16 4.42 -10.59
N GLY A 120 -4.21 3.48 -10.56
CA GLY A 120 -3.71 2.85 -9.35
C GLY A 120 -4.75 2.00 -8.61
N THR A 121 -5.75 1.47 -9.33
CA THR A 121 -6.76 0.54 -8.77
C THR A 121 -6.28 -0.91 -8.80
N THR A 122 -5.33 -1.22 -9.69
CA THR A 122 -4.62 -2.51 -9.78
C THR A 122 -3.12 -2.29 -9.98
N VAL A 123 -2.32 -3.33 -9.77
CA VAL A 123 -0.88 -3.35 -10.08
C VAL A 123 -0.61 -4.23 -11.29
N LYS A 124 0.52 -4.00 -11.97
CA LYS A 124 0.92 -4.78 -13.14
C LYS A 124 1.14 -6.26 -12.80
N ILE A 125 0.97 -7.13 -13.79
CA ILE A 125 1.26 -8.57 -13.69
C ILE A 125 2.54 -8.87 -14.47
N TYR A 126 3.51 -9.44 -13.76
CA TYR A 126 4.76 -9.94 -14.31
C TYR A 126 4.69 -11.46 -14.45
N TYR A 127 5.36 -11.98 -15.47
CA TYR A 127 5.42 -13.39 -15.81
C TYR A 127 6.87 -13.87 -15.79
N GLU A 128 7.10 -15.02 -15.16
CA GLU A 128 8.40 -15.67 -15.07
C GLU A 128 8.28 -17.15 -15.46
N SER A 129 8.94 -17.54 -16.55
CA SER A 129 8.97 -18.93 -17.00
C SER A 129 10.07 -19.71 -16.29
N ARG A 130 9.73 -20.85 -15.69
CA ARG A 130 10.69 -21.77 -15.02
C ARG A 130 10.73 -23.17 -15.62
N ILE A 131 10.14 -23.35 -16.80
CA ILE A 131 10.10 -24.65 -17.51
C ILE A 131 11.51 -25.16 -17.82
N ALA A 132 12.44 -24.27 -18.17
CA ALA A 132 13.81 -24.62 -18.53
C ALA A 132 14.63 -25.19 -17.35
N LYS A 133 14.29 -24.83 -16.10
CA LYS A 133 14.97 -25.33 -14.89
C LYS A 133 14.55 -26.76 -14.52
N LEU A 134 13.49 -27.30 -15.14
CA LEU A 134 12.88 -28.58 -14.77
C LEU A 134 13.33 -29.76 -15.66
N GLU A 135 14.31 -29.57 -16.56
CA GLU A 135 14.84 -30.57 -17.52
C GLU A 135 13.81 -31.63 -17.96
N LEU A 136 12.78 -31.18 -18.69
CA LEU A 136 11.85 -32.09 -19.37
C LEU A 136 12.35 -32.33 -20.81
N PRO A 137 12.38 -33.59 -21.30
CA PRO A 137 12.74 -33.90 -22.68
C PRO A 137 11.89 -33.12 -23.69
N ASP A 138 12.53 -32.53 -24.71
CA ASP A 138 11.89 -31.62 -25.67
C ASP A 138 10.73 -32.25 -26.47
N ALA A 139 10.61 -33.58 -26.48
CA ALA A 139 9.54 -34.32 -27.14
C ALA A 139 8.14 -34.13 -26.48
N ASP A 140 8.09 -33.66 -25.23
CA ASP A 140 6.85 -33.51 -24.46
C ASP A 140 6.32 -32.06 -24.40
N LYS A 141 7.14 -31.04 -24.75
CA LYS A 141 6.77 -29.61 -24.70
C LYS A 141 5.81 -29.21 -25.83
N LEU A 142 6.09 -29.65 -27.06
CA LEU A 142 5.37 -29.22 -28.28
C LEU A 142 3.98 -29.87 -28.48
N LYS A 143 3.63 -30.91 -27.73
CA LYS A 143 2.35 -31.64 -27.88
C LYS A 143 1.22 -31.12 -26.98
N ILE A 144 1.52 -30.21 -26.07
CA ILE A 144 0.54 -29.69 -25.09
C ILE A 144 -0.26 -28.53 -25.70
N ASP A 145 0.37 -27.71 -26.54
CA ASP A 145 -0.24 -26.47 -27.08
C ASP A 145 -1.23 -26.70 -28.23
N GLU A 146 -0.91 -27.54 -29.22
CA GLU A 146 -1.80 -27.82 -30.37
C GLU A 146 -3.01 -28.69 -29.99
N GLU A 147 -2.95 -29.45 -28.89
CA GLU A 147 -3.99 -30.43 -28.52
C GLU A 147 -5.04 -29.90 -27.52
N PHE A 148 -4.93 -28.64 -27.07
CA PHE A 148 -5.79 -28.06 -26.04
C PHE A 148 -6.92 -27.16 -26.56
N GLU A 149 -6.89 -26.72 -27.83
CA GLU A 149 -7.96 -25.87 -28.41
C GLU A 149 -9.38 -26.48 -28.30
N GLU A 150 -9.51 -27.80 -28.11
CA GLU A 150 -10.79 -28.50 -28.01
C GLU A 150 -11.36 -28.69 -26.58
N ILE A 151 -10.65 -28.34 -25.49
CA ILE A 151 -11.02 -28.83 -24.14
C ILE A 151 -11.95 -27.88 -23.35
N THR A 152 -12.20 -26.66 -23.82
CA THR A 152 -13.12 -25.75 -23.11
C THR A 152 -14.24 -25.27 -24.01
N GLU A 153 -15.34 -26.05 -24.07
CA GLU A 153 -16.73 -25.60 -23.88
C GLU A 153 -17.73 -26.76 -24.04
N PHE A 154 -18.59 -26.98 -23.01
CA PHE A 154 -19.77 -27.87 -22.99
C PHE A 154 -20.03 -28.75 -24.22
N GLN A 155 -19.48 -29.96 -24.33
CA GLN A 155 -19.90 -30.93 -25.36
C GLN A 155 -19.83 -32.40 -24.89
N GLU A 156 -20.49 -33.23 -25.70
CA GLU A 156 -21.19 -34.51 -25.47
C GLU A 156 -20.42 -35.62 -24.74
N GLU A 157 -21.17 -36.59 -24.20
CA GLU A 157 -20.65 -37.76 -23.45
C GLU A 157 -19.53 -38.54 -24.17
N TYR A 158 -19.46 -38.44 -25.51
CA TYR A 158 -18.45 -39.12 -26.33
C TYR A 158 -17.06 -38.43 -26.30
N GLU A 159 -16.99 -37.11 -26.16
CA GLU A 159 -15.71 -36.36 -26.10
C GLU A 159 -15.04 -36.44 -24.72
N ILE A 160 -15.84 -36.66 -23.67
CA ILE A 160 -15.39 -36.80 -22.27
C ILE A 160 -14.39 -37.95 -22.12
N ALA A 161 -14.55 -39.05 -22.86
CA ALA A 161 -13.67 -40.22 -22.76
C ALA A 161 -12.26 -39.98 -23.33
N ARG A 162 -12.16 -39.28 -24.48
CA ARG A 162 -10.87 -38.94 -25.11
C ARG A 162 -10.13 -37.89 -24.30
N GLN A 163 -10.85 -36.89 -23.78
CA GLN A 163 -10.32 -35.86 -22.88
C GLN A 163 -9.82 -36.44 -21.55
N LYS A 164 -10.51 -37.43 -20.97
CA LYS A 164 -10.06 -38.13 -19.75
C LYS A 164 -8.69 -38.80 -19.92
N ASN A 165 -8.45 -39.47 -21.06
CA ASN A 165 -7.18 -40.15 -21.33
C ASN A 165 -6.02 -39.15 -21.50
N LYS A 166 -6.25 -38.03 -22.19
CA LYS A 166 -5.24 -36.97 -22.36
C LYS A 166 -4.92 -36.29 -21.02
N TRP A 167 -5.96 -35.94 -20.26
CA TRP A 167 -5.82 -35.33 -18.93
C TRP A 167 -5.06 -36.26 -17.97
N SER A 168 -5.31 -37.57 -18.02
CA SER A 168 -4.59 -38.55 -17.20
C SER A 168 -3.10 -38.65 -17.54
N ARG A 169 -2.71 -38.48 -18.82
CA ARG A 169 -1.30 -38.49 -19.24
C ARG A 169 -0.57 -37.24 -18.75
N LEU A 170 -1.17 -36.08 -18.95
CA LEU A 170 -0.62 -34.82 -18.46
C LEU A 170 -0.50 -34.81 -16.93
N GLU A 171 -1.49 -35.36 -16.21
CA GLU A 171 -1.44 -35.49 -14.76
C GLU A 171 -0.30 -36.41 -14.30
N ALA A 172 -0.06 -37.50 -15.02
CA ALA A 172 1.03 -38.42 -14.71
C ALA A 172 2.41 -37.77 -14.90
N ILE A 173 2.57 -36.95 -15.96
CA ILE A 173 3.81 -36.20 -16.22
C ILE A 173 4.00 -35.08 -15.19
N ALA A 174 2.98 -34.25 -14.99
CA ALA A 174 3.02 -33.13 -14.06
C ALA A 174 3.24 -33.60 -12.61
N GLY A 175 2.61 -34.72 -12.25
CA GLY A 175 2.69 -35.33 -10.93
C GLY A 175 3.73 -36.44 -10.79
N ALA A 176 4.74 -36.48 -11.66
CA ALA A 176 5.89 -37.37 -11.48
C ALA A 176 6.68 -36.97 -10.23
N GLU A 177 7.00 -37.94 -9.37
CA GLU A 177 7.59 -37.71 -8.03
C GLU A 177 8.82 -36.77 -8.09
N LYS A 178 9.80 -37.08 -8.94
CA LYS A 178 11.00 -36.25 -9.14
C LYS A 178 10.67 -34.81 -9.56
N ARG A 179 9.67 -34.61 -10.43
CA ARG A 179 9.25 -33.28 -10.88
C ARG A 179 8.60 -32.51 -9.74
N VAL A 180 7.74 -33.16 -8.96
CA VAL A 180 7.09 -32.55 -7.79
C VAL A 180 8.13 -32.16 -6.74
N GLU A 181 9.16 -32.96 -6.51
CA GLU A 181 10.28 -32.62 -5.61
C GLU A 181 11.06 -31.40 -6.10
N LEU A 182 11.39 -31.34 -7.39
CA LEU A 182 12.07 -30.17 -7.98
C LEU A 182 11.21 -28.89 -7.87
N ILE A 183 9.91 -29.00 -8.14
CA ILE A 183 8.98 -27.87 -7.96
C ILE A 183 8.88 -27.47 -6.48
N ALA A 184 8.82 -28.43 -5.56
CA ALA A 184 8.80 -28.14 -4.12
C ALA A 184 10.04 -27.36 -3.69
N GLN A 185 11.22 -27.78 -4.15
CA GLN A 185 12.48 -27.09 -3.88
C GLN A 185 12.46 -25.67 -4.43
N ASP A 186 12.09 -25.52 -5.71
CA ASP A 186 12.05 -24.22 -6.37
C ASP A 186 11.04 -23.27 -5.71
N VAL A 187 9.83 -23.75 -5.39
CA VAL A 187 8.79 -22.96 -4.71
C VAL A 187 9.27 -22.47 -3.34
N VAL A 188 9.95 -23.32 -2.56
CA VAL A 188 10.49 -22.94 -1.24
C VAL A 188 11.57 -21.87 -1.39
N GLU A 189 12.60 -22.14 -2.20
CA GLU A 189 13.73 -21.23 -2.40
C GLU A 189 13.26 -19.89 -2.99
N HIS A 190 12.40 -19.93 -4.00
CA HIS A 190 11.85 -18.74 -4.65
C HIS A 190 10.96 -17.95 -3.69
N PHE A 191 10.10 -18.62 -2.93
CA PHE A 191 9.23 -17.93 -1.97
C PHE A 191 10.04 -17.26 -0.87
N GLU A 192 11.04 -17.93 -0.31
CA GLU A 192 11.92 -17.36 0.70
C GLU A 192 12.66 -16.13 0.16
N LYS A 193 13.33 -16.22 -1.00
CA LYS A 193 13.98 -15.08 -1.67
C LYS A 193 13.02 -13.90 -1.87
N ARG A 194 11.79 -14.17 -2.30
CA ARG A 194 10.78 -13.13 -2.48
C ARG A 194 10.32 -12.52 -1.17
N GLN A 195 10.18 -13.30 -0.10
CA GLN A 195 9.86 -12.76 1.22
C GLN A 195 10.91 -11.78 1.71
N GLU A 196 12.18 -11.97 1.32
CA GLU A 196 13.24 -11.00 1.63
C GLU A 196 13.08 -9.68 0.88
N ALA A 197 12.67 -9.76 -0.37
CA ALA A 197 12.51 -8.58 -1.21
C ALA A 197 11.23 -7.80 -0.89
N ALA A 198 10.13 -8.50 -0.63
CA ALA A 198 8.83 -7.92 -0.32
C ALA A 198 7.92 -8.89 0.45
N PHE A 199 7.26 -8.37 1.48
CA PHE A 199 6.24 -9.13 2.20
C PHE A 199 5.05 -9.47 1.29
N GLY A 200 4.56 -10.71 1.40
CA GLY A 200 3.28 -11.09 0.83
C GLY A 200 3.00 -12.58 0.97
N LYS A 201 1.92 -13.03 0.33
CA LYS A 201 1.46 -14.41 0.36
C LYS A 201 1.53 -15.03 -1.03
N ALA A 202 1.52 -16.35 -1.07
CA ALA A 202 1.58 -17.12 -2.30
C ALA A 202 0.44 -18.14 -2.42
N MET A 203 0.09 -18.42 -3.68
CA MET A 203 -0.85 -19.46 -4.05
C MET A 203 -0.18 -20.38 -5.06
N VAL A 204 -0.25 -21.68 -4.83
CA VAL A 204 0.26 -22.70 -5.75
C VAL A 204 -0.93 -23.40 -6.39
N VAL A 205 -1.04 -23.31 -7.71
CA VAL A 205 -2.14 -23.87 -8.50
C VAL A 205 -1.65 -25.14 -9.18
N VAL A 206 -2.21 -26.29 -8.81
CA VAL A 206 -1.78 -27.59 -9.33
C VAL A 206 -2.89 -28.31 -10.08
N MET A 207 -2.51 -29.24 -10.95
CA MET A 207 -3.44 -29.92 -11.86
C MET A 207 -4.41 -30.89 -11.18
N SER A 208 -4.00 -31.55 -10.09
CA SER A 208 -4.79 -32.58 -9.41
C SER A 208 -4.69 -32.52 -7.89
N ARG A 209 -5.64 -33.18 -7.21
CA ARG A 209 -5.65 -33.30 -5.74
C ARG A 209 -4.49 -34.16 -5.23
N ARG A 210 -4.12 -35.18 -6.01
CA ARG A 210 -2.94 -36.02 -5.75
C ARG A 210 -1.69 -35.16 -5.72
N ILE A 211 -1.45 -34.39 -6.79
CA ILE A 211 -0.31 -33.47 -6.91
C ILE A 211 -0.31 -32.44 -5.77
N ALA A 212 -1.48 -31.93 -5.36
CA ALA A 212 -1.56 -31.00 -4.24
C ALA A 212 -1.03 -31.60 -2.93
N VAL A 213 -1.37 -32.86 -2.66
CA VAL A 213 -0.91 -33.59 -1.47
C VAL A 213 0.55 -33.99 -1.59
N ASP A 214 0.99 -34.46 -2.75
CA ASP A 214 2.38 -34.85 -3.00
C ASP A 214 3.31 -33.64 -2.87
N LEU A 215 2.93 -32.49 -3.46
CA LEU A 215 3.68 -31.24 -3.36
C LEU A 215 3.71 -30.71 -1.93
N TYR A 216 2.60 -30.81 -1.20
CA TYR A 216 2.57 -30.46 0.22
C TYR A 216 3.55 -31.29 1.04
N LYS A 217 3.56 -32.61 0.83
CA LYS A 217 4.48 -33.53 1.52
C LYS A 217 5.94 -33.18 1.18
N ALA A 218 6.26 -32.92 -0.09
CA ALA A 218 7.60 -32.53 -0.52
C ALA A 218 8.05 -31.19 0.11
N ILE A 219 7.20 -30.16 0.11
CA ILE A 219 7.50 -28.87 0.75
C ILE A 219 7.70 -29.03 2.26
N VAL A 220 6.85 -29.80 2.93
CA VAL A 220 6.98 -30.06 4.38
C VAL A 220 8.23 -30.88 4.69
N GLY A 221 8.66 -31.77 3.79
CA GLY A 221 9.95 -32.46 3.91
C GLY A 221 11.14 -31.50 3.91
N LEU A 222 11.10 -30.43 3.11
CA LEU A 222 12.14 -29.39 3.04
C LEU A 222 12.04 -28.36 4.19
N ARG A 223 10.83 -28.08 4.67
CA ARG A 223 10.54 -27.13 5.76
C ARG A 223 9.53 -27.72 6.76
N PRO A 224 9.96 -28.60 7.68
CA PRO A 224 9.05 -29.27 8.60
C PRO A 224 8.29 -28.30 9.53
N ASN A 225 8.91 -27.17 9.87
CA ASN A 225 8.33 -26.11 10.70
C ASN A 225 7.19 -25.32 10.04
N TRP A 226 6.97 -25.48 8.73
CA TRP A 226 5.85 -24.83 8.03
C TRP A 226 4.53 -25.59 8.21
N HIS A 227 4.60 -26.87 8.55
CA HIS A 227 3.44 -27.71 8.81
C HIS A 227 2.86 -27.47 10.20
N SER A 228 1.55 -27.66 10.31
CA SER A 228 0.84 -27.84 11.59
C SER A 228 -0.42 -28.65 11.32
N ASP A 229 -0.76 -29.58 12.21
CA ASP A 229 -2.03 -30.29 12.20
C ASP A 229 -3.21 -29.39 12.58
N ASP A 230 -2.97 -28.36 13.40
CA ASP A 230 -4.00 -27.40 13.79
C ASP A 230 -4.26 -26.40 12.66
N ASP A 231 -5.53 -26.26 12.29
CA ASP A 231 -5.98 -25.36 11.23
C ASP A 231 -5.91 -23.88 11.61
N ASN A 232 -5.63 -23.54 12.88
CA ASN A 232 -5.34 -22.16 13.32
C ASN A 232 -3.86 -21.79 13.21
N SER A 233 -2.99 -22.76 12.90
CA SER A 233 -1.53 -22.56 12.81
C SER A 233 -0.94 -23.17 11.53
N GLY A 234 0.37 -23.03 11.35
CA GLY A 234 1.10 -23.46 10.15
C GLY A 234 1.16 -22.40 9.05
N VAL A 235 2.26 -22.44 8.30
CA VAL A 235 2.62 -21.51 7.21
C VAL A 235 2.00 -21.92 5.88
N ILE A 236 1.75 -23.23 5.69
CA ILE A 236 1.22 -23.81 4.46
C ILE A 236 0.00 -24.71 4.71
N LYS A 237 -1.03 -24.59 3.87
CA LYS A 237 -2.23 -25.44 3.89
C LYS A 237 -2.73 -25.77 2.48
N ILE A 238 -3.38 -26.92 2.32
CA ILE A 238 -4.12 -27.27 1.09
C ILE A 238 -5.58 -26.85 1.23
N VAL A 239 -6.13 -26.29 0.15
CA VAL A 239 -7.55 -25.97 0.00
C VAL A 239 -8.12 -26.65 -1.24
N MET A 240 -8.92 -27.70 -1.01
CA MET A 240 -9.56 -28.47 -2.07
C MET A 240 -10.95 -28.99 -1.67
N SER A 241 -11.74 -29.37 -2.67
CA SER A 241 -12.95 -30.19 -2.49
C SER A 241 -12.60 -31.68 -2.51
N GLY A 242 -13.44 -32.47 -1.85
CA GLY A 242 -13.29 -33.91 -1.76
C GLY A 242 -14.53 -34.67 -2.23
N LEU A 243 -14.32 -35.94 -2.50
CA LEU A 243 -15.31 -36.98 -2.74
C LEU A 243 -15.19 -38.03 -1.63
N ALA A 244 -16.26 -38.78 -1.39
CA ALA A 244 -16.24 -39.87 -0.42
C ALA A 244 -15.27 -41.00 -0.80
N SER A 245 -14.94 -41.13 -2.08
CA SER A 245 -14.00 -42.11 -2.64
C SER A 245 -12.53 -41.69 -2.55
N ASP A 246 -12.22 -40.47 -2.08
CA ASP A 246 -10.83 -40.01 -1.99
C ASP A 246 -10.07 -40.74 -0.87
N PRO A 247 -8.75 -40.98 -1.06
CA PRO A 247 -7.90 -41.60 -0.05
C PRO A 247 -8.03 -40.96 1.33
N LYS A 248 -7.96 -41.79 2.38
CA LYS A 248 -8.09 -41.35 3.78
C LYS A 248 -7.10 -40.24 4.15
N GLU A 249 -5.88 -40.31 3.60
CA GLU A 249 -4.84 -39.30 3.80
C GLU A 249 -5.23 -37.90 3.27
N TRP A 250 -6.12 -37.82 2.29
CA TRP A 250 -6.54 -36.53 1.73
C TRP A 250 -7.63 -35.86 2.58
N GLN A 251 -8.35 -36.64 3.39
CA GLN A 251 -9.51 -36.16 4.14
C GLN A 251 -9.14 -35.05 5.13
N GLN A 252 -7.94 -35.10 5.70
CA GLN A 252 -7.41 -34.04 6.58
C GLN A 252 -7.31 -32.67 5.88
N HIS A 253 -7.19 -32.66 4.55
CA HIS A 253 -7.03 -31.43 3.75
C HIS A 253 -8.34 -30.96 3.09
N ILE A 254 -9.31 -31.83 2.87
CA ILE A 254 -10.61 -31.48 2.26
C ILE A 254 -11.45 -30.66 3.25
N GLY A 255 -11.62 -31.21 4.46
CA GLY A 255 -12.38 -30.67 5.58
C GLY A 255 -13.78 -30.11 5.27
N SER A 256 -14.39 -29.52 6.30
CA SER A 256 -15.76 -28.99 6.22
C SER A 256 -15.82 -27.59 5.58
N LYS A 257 -17.04 -27.11 5.30
CA LYS A 257 -17.26 -25.72 4.86
C LYS A 257 -16.73 -24.70 5.88
N SER A 258 -16.78 -25.03 7.17
CA SER A 258 -16.24 -24.20 8.26
C SER A 258 -14.72 -24.10 8.20
N ARG A 259 -14.03 -25.21 7.93
CA ARG A 259 -12.57 -25.22 7.72
C ARG A 259 -12.16 -24.30 6.57
N ARG A 260 -12.85 -24.39 5.43
CA ARG A 260 -12.56 -23.51 4.27
C ARG A 260 -12.78 -22.03 4.59
N LYS A 261 -13.81 -21.70 5.38
CA LYS A 261 -14.03 -20.32 5.86
C LYS A 261 -12.92 -19.85 6.81
N LEU A 262 -12.44 -20.72 7.69
CA LEU A 262 -11.31 -20.42 8.58
C LEU A 262 -10.04 -20.13 7.77
N LEU A 263 -9.65 -21.02 6.86
CA LEU A 263 -8.47 -20.82 6.01
C LEU A 263 -8.60 -19.56 5.15
N ALA A 264 -9.79 -19.27 4.62
CA ALA A 264 -10.05 -18.02 3.90
C ALA A 264 -9.87 -16.77 4.78
N LYS A 265 -10.22 -16.84 6.06
CA LYS A 265 -9.99 -15.75 7.03
C LYS A 265 -8.49 -15.58 7.32
N ARG A 266 -7.81 -16.68 7.64
CA ARG A 266 -6.35 -16.70 7.89
C ARG A 266 -5.54 -16.18 6.70
N MET A 267 -5.92 -16.60 5.50
CA MET A 267 -5.22 -16.18 4.28
C MET A 267 -5.40 -14.68 4.01
N ARG A 268 -6.54 -14.07 4.40
CA ARG A 268 -6.73 -12.60 4.31
C ARG A 268 -6.01 -11.82 5.40
N ASP A 269 -5.76 -12.42 6.56
CA ASP A 269 -5.08 -11.76 7.68
C ASP A 269 -3.57 -11.69 7.44
N GLU A 270 -3.03 -10.48 7.33
CA GLU A 270 -1.61 -10.22 7.07
C GLU A 270 -0.71 -10.68 8.21
N ASN A 271 -1.22 -10.64 9.45
CA ASN A 271 -0.45 -11.00 10.64
C ASN A 271 -0.51 -12.51 10.95
N ASP A 272 -1.34 -13.27 10.22
CA ASP A 272 -1.40 -14.72 10.37
C ASP A 272 -0.14 -15.39 9.80
N ALA A 273 0.25 -16.50 10.41
CA ALA A 273 1.36 -17.34 9.97
C ALA A 273 1.13 -17.98 8.59
N LEU A 274 -0.12 -18.19 8.16
CA LEU A 274 -0.47 -18.77 6.86
C LEU A 274 -0.06 -17.84 5.72
N LYS A 275 0.98 -18.24 4.99
CA LYS A 275 1.51 -17.49 3.84
C LYS A 275 1.34 -18.22 2.51
N ILE A 276 1.26 -19.56 2.49
CA ILE A 276 1.16 -20.35 1.25
C ILE A 276 -0.09 -21.21 1.28
N VAL A 277 -0.82 -21.23 0.16
CA VAL A 277 -1.92 -22.18 -0.05
C VAL A 277 -1.78 -22.93 -1.36
N ILE A 278 -1.98 -24.24 -1.30
CA ILE A 278 -2.01 -25.10 -2.49
C ILE A 278 -3.47 -25.35 -2.87
N VAL A 279 -3.82 -25.06 -4.12
CA VAL A 279 -5.18 -25.16 -4.66
C VAL A 279 -5.17 -25.89 -6.00
N ARG A 280 -6.31 -26.48 -6.36
CA ARG A 280 -6.56 -27.02 -7.71
C ARG A 280 -7.50 -26.11 -8.50
N ASP A 281 -8.72 -25.97 -8.01
CA ASP A 281 -9.79 -25.17 -8.64
C ASP A 281 -10.37 -24.12 -7.69
N MET A 282 -10.24 -24.35 -6.38
CA MET A 282 -10.74 -23.42 -5.37
C MET A 282 -9.94 -22.13 -5.39
N TRP A 283 -10.64 -21.02 -5.11
CA TRP A 283 -10.05 -19.69 -4.93
C TRP A 283 -9.42 -19.06 -6.19
N LEU A 284 -9.48 -19.74 -7.34
CA LEU A 284 -9.15 -19.12 -8.63
C LEU A 284 -10.19 -18.07 -9.04
N THR A 285 -11.42 -18.21 -8.54
CA THR A 285 -12.52 -17.27 -8.78
C THR A 285 -13.14 -16.78 -7.47
N GLY A 286 -13.52 -15.49 -7.44
CA GLY A 286 -14.26 -14.86 -6.34
C GLY A 286 -13.52 -14.76 -4.98
N PHE A 287 -12.31 -15.29 -4.85
CA PHE A 287 -11.48 -15.13 -3.65
C PHE A 287 -10.50 -13.97 -3.82
N ASP A 288 -10.38 -13.14 -2.80
CA ASP A 288 -9.58 -11.92 -2.85
C ASP A 288 -8.70 -11.82 -1.61
N VAL A 289 -7.40 -11.65 -1.86
CA VAL A 289 -6.34 -11.51 -0.86
C VAL A 289 -5.36 -10.46 -1.40
N PRO A 290 -5.49 -9.18 -1.01
CA PRO A 290 -4.64 -8.11 -1.53
C PRO A 290 -3.13 -8.40 -1.38
N SER A 291 -2.75 -9.02 -0.26
CA SER A 291 -1.37 -9.41 0.04
C SER A 291 -0.82 -10.58 -0.77
N LEU A 292 -1.62 -11.20 -1.65
CA LEU A 292 -1.15 -12.25 -2.55
C LEU A 292 -0.25 -11.63 -3.63
N HIS A 293 1.06 -11.86 -3.54
CA HIS A 293 2.03 -11.28 -4.48
C HIS A 293 2.51 -12.26 -5.55
N THR A 294 2.38 -13.57 -5.33
CA THR A 294 2.91 -14.60 -6.23
C THR A 294 1.91 -15.72 -6.42
N MET A 295 1.73 -16.12 -7.68
CA MET A 295 1.00 -17.31 -8.06
C MET A 295 1.95 -18.26 -8.77
N TYR A 296 2.16 -19.44 -8.21
CA TYR A 296 2.89 -20.53 -8.84
C TYR A 296 1.90 -21.39 -9.61
N VAL A 297 2.13 -21.57 -10.91
CA VAL A 297 1.21 -22.27 -11.81
C VAL A 297 1.86 -23.55 -12.31
N ASP A 298 1.28 -24.67 -11.89
CA ASP A 298 1.58 -26.02 -12.35
C ASP A 298 0.28 -26.72 -12.82
N LYS A 299 -0.50 -25.98 -13.62
CA LYS A 299 -1.78 -26.42 -14.15
C LYS A 299 -2.01 -25.77 -15.51
N PRO A 300 -2.34 -26.55 -16.56
CA PRO A 300 -2.71 -25.97 -17.84
C PRO A 300 -4.01 -25.17 -17.69
N MET A 301 -4.01 -23.91 -18.11
CA MET A 301 -5.14 -23.00 -18.02
C MET A 301 -5.16 -22.06 -19.22
N ASN A 302 -6.33 -21.89 -19.84
CA ASN A 302 -6.50 -21.05 -21.03
C ASN A 302 -7.69 -20.08 -20.88
N GLY A 303 -7.71 -19.07 -21.76
CA GLY A 303 -8.82 -18.12 -21.90
C GLY A 303 -9.19 -17.43 -20.59
N HIS A 304 -10.49 -17.31 -20.35
CA HIS A 304 -11.07 -16.56 -19.22
C HIS A 304 -10.68 -17.15 -17.87
N ASN A 305 -10.50 -18.48 -17.79
CA ASN A 305 -10.06 -19.13 -16.55
C ASN A 305 -8.62 -18.74 -16.17
N LEU A 306 -7.73 -18.64 -17.16
CA LEU A 306 -6.37 -18.17 -16.94
C LEU A 306 -6.36 -16.71 -16.46
N MET A 307 -7.07 -15.82 -17.17
CA MET A 307 -7.14 -14.40 -16.82
C MET A 307 -7.67 -14.16 -15.41
N GLN A 308 -8.70 -14.91 -15.00
CA GLN A 308 -9.25 -14.79 -13.65
C GLN A 308 -8.32 -15.30 -12.55
N ALA A 309 -7.53 -16.34 -12.84
CA ALA A 309 -6.54 -16.87 -11.92
C ALA A 309 -5.40 -15.85 -11.72
N ILE A 310 -4.77 -15.36 -12.80
CA ILE A 310 -3.66 -14.41 -12.71
C ILE A 310 -4.10 -13.05 -12.14
N ALA A 311 -5.34 -12.63 -12.39
CA ALA A 311 -5.88 -11.40 -11.79
C ALA A 311 -5.90 -11.45 -10.24
N ARG A 312 -5.78 -12.63 -9.61
CA ARG A 312 -5.69 -12.71 -8.14
C ARG A 312 -4.44 -12.04 -7.58
N VAL A 313 -3.37 -11.93 -8.37
CA VAL A 313 -2.12 -11.28 -7.95
C VAL A 313 -2.06 -9.80 -8.31
N ASN A 314 -3.07 -9.21 -8.97
CA ASN A 314 -3.01 -7.81 -9.43
C ASN A 314 -3.61 -6.78 -8.46
N ARG A 315 -4.01 -7.19 -7.26
CA ARG A 315 -4.56 -6.29 -6.25
C ARG A 315 -3.49 -5.37 -5.66
N VAL A 316 -3.85 -4.10 -5.48
CA VAL A 316 -3.03 -3.09 -4.79
C VAL A 316 -2.91 -3.47 -3.32
N PHE A 317 -1.69 -3.50 -2.83
CA PHE A 317 -1.42 -3.81 -1.44
C PHE A 317 -0.10 -3.19 -1.00
N ARG A 318 -0.16 -2.20 -0.09
CA ARG A 318 1.02 -1.49 0.40
C ARG A 318 1.90 -1.00 -0.79
N ASP A 319 3.21 -1.20 -0.70
CA ASP A 319 4.19 -0.86 -1.73
C ASP A 319 4.43 -2.00 -2.74
N LYS A 320 3.50 -2.97 -2.85
CA LYS A 320 3.62 -4.09 -3.79
C LYS A 320 3.78 -3.54 -5.22
N PRO A 321 4.92 -3.80 -5.89
CA PRO A 321 5.21 -3.21 -7.20
C PRO A 321 4.43 -3.87 -8.33
N GLY A 322 3.98 -5.13 -8.13
CA GLY A 322 3.27 -5.93 -9.10
C GLY A 322 2.91 -7.30 -8.55
N GLY A 323 2.05 -8.02 -9.26
CA GLY A 323 1.83 -9.45 -9.06
C GLY A 323 2.79 -10.26 -9.92
N LEU A 324 3.32 -11.37 -9.39
CA LEU A 324 4.16 -12.30 -10.15
C LEU A 324 3.43 -13.61 -10.42
N VAL A 325 3.45 -14.07 -11.66
CA VAL A 325 3.01 -15.41 -12.07
C VAL A 325 4.26 -16.21 -12.46
N VAL A 326 4.53 -17.27 -11.70
CA VAL A 326 5.64 -18.20 -11.95
C VAL A 326 5.09 -19.44 -12.62
N ASP A 327 5.61 -19.80 -13.78
CA ASP A 327 5.06 -20.84 -14.63
C ASP A 327 5.99 -22.06 -14.75
N TYR A 328 5.49 -23.21 -14.32
CA TYR A 328 6.19 -24.50 -14.37
C TYR A 328 5.69 -25.42 -15.50
N ILE A 329 4.65 -25.02 -16.25
CA ILE A 329 3.97 -25.90 -17.20
C ILE A 329 3.92 -25.35 -18.63
N GLY A 330 4.04 -24.04 -18.83
CA GLY A 330 4.00 -23.41 -20.16
C GLY A 330 2.64 -22.83 -20.52
N ILE A 331 2.19 -21.85 -19.76
CA ILE A 331 0.99 -21.05 -20.05
C ILE A 331 1.29 -19.74 -20.80
N ALA A 332 2.53 -19.50 -21.24
CA ALA A 332 2.92 -18.25 -21.91
C ALA A 332 2.08 -17.95 -23.16
N ASP A 333 1.96 -18.93 -24.06
CA ASP A 333 1.18 -18.77 -25.30
C ASP A 333 -0.31 -18.68 -24.99
N SER A 334 -0.81 -19.46 -24.04
CA SER A 334 -2.19 -19.34 -23.53
C SER A 334 -2.49 -17.98 -22.93
N LEU A 335 -1.52 -17.36 -22.24
CA LEU A 335 -1.63 -16.02 -21.69
C LEU A 335 -1.67 -14.98 -22.80
N LYS A 336 -0.76 -15.06 -23.77
CA LYS A 336 -0.72 -14.18 -24.93
C LYS A 336 -2.01 -14.25 -25.75
N ASN A 337 -2.52 -15.46 -25.97
CA ASN A 337 -3.78 -15.70 -26.66
C ASN A 337 -4.96 -15.17 -25.86
N ALA A 338 -5.00 -15.36 -24.54
CA ALA A 338 -6.05 -14.81 -23.69
C ALA A 338 -6.05 -13.27 -23.69
N LEU A 339 -4.87 -12.64 -23.69
CA LEU A 339 -4.72 -11.18 -23.79
C LEU A 339 -5.12 -10.64 -25.17
N SER A 340 -5.06 -11.43 -26.23
CA SER A 340 -5.44 -11.00 -27.58
C SER A 340 -6.92 -10.57 -27.70
N GLN A 341 -7.78 -10.99 -26.76
CA GLN A 341 -9.20 -10.61 -26.69
C GLN A 341 -9.43 -9.27 -25.96
N TYR A 342 -8.38 -8.66 -25.41
CA TYR A 342 -8.42 -7.37 -24.72
C TYR A 342 -7.93 -6.23 -25.62
N THR A 343 -8.04 -5.00 -25.11
CA THR A 343 -7.59 -3.77 -25.78
C THR A 343 -6.10 -3.87 -26.17
N VAL A 344 -5.70 -3.13 -27.20
CA VAL A 344 -4.30 -3.13 -27.68
C VAL A 344 -3.35 -2.64 -26.58
N SER A 345 -3.80 -1.69 -25.76
CA SER A 345 -3.10 -1.21 -24.56
C SER A 345 -2.89 -2.33 -23.54
N ASP A 346 -3.91 -3.13 -23.23
CA ASP A 346 -3.84 -4.22 -22.26
C ASP A 346 -2.83 -5.31 -22.64
N ARG A 347 -2.72 -5.59 -23.95
CA ARG A 347 -1.74 -6.54 -24.49
C ARG A 347 -0.30 -6.12 -24.26
N GLN A 348 -0.03 -4.82 -24.17
CA GLN A 348 1.31 -4.28 -23.96
C GLN A 348 1.70 -4.21 -22.48
N ASN A 349 0.71 -4.16 -21.57
CA ASN A 349 0.93 -3.90 -20.14
C ASN A 349 0.76 -5.12 -19.22
N THR A 350 0.31 -6.26 -19.75
CA THR A 350 -0.02 -7.46 -18.95
C THR A 350 0.85 -8.65 -19.34
N GLY A 351 1.34 -9.41 -18.36
CA GLY A 351 2.24 -10.54 -18.61
C GLY A 351 3.64 -10.07 -18.99
N LEU A 352 4.09 -8.96 -18.40
CA LEU A 352 5.42 -8.40 -18.64
C LEU A 352 6.48 -9.39 -18.18
N ASP A 353 7.48 -9.62 -19.02
CA ASP A 353 8.62 -10.44 -18.62
C ASP A 353 9.36 -9.76 -17.47
N THR A 354 9.75 -10.58 -16.48
CA THR A 354 10.71 -10.20 -15.44
C THR A 354 11.99 -9.55 -15.96
N SER A 355 12.43 -9.83 -17.18
CA SER A 355 13.58 -9.18 -17.82
C SER A 355 13.45 -7.65 -17.86
N LEU A 356 12.25 -7.12 -18.11
CA LEU A 356 12.01 -5.67 -18.07
C LEU A 356 12.21 -5.08 -16.67
N ALA A 357 11.90 -5.85 -15.62
CA ALA A 357 12.19 -5.43 -14.25
C ALA A 357 13.69 -5.48 -13.95
N VAL A 358 14.44 -6.41 -14.56
CA VAL A 358 15.91 -6.43 -14.50
C VAL A 358 16.50 -5.20 -15.20
N ASP A 359 15.99 -4.80 -16.36
CA ASP A 359 16.48 -3.60 -17.06
C ASP A 359 16.30 -2.34 -16.19
N VAL A 360 15.12 -2.16 -15.60
CA VAL A 360 14.85 -1.05 -14.68
C VAL A 360 15.74 -1.12 -13.42
N LEU A 361 16.02 -2.32 -12.92
CA LEU A 361 16.93 -2.53 -11.79
C LEU A 361 18.34 -2.04 -12.14
N LEU A 362 18.87 -2.48 -13.29
CA LEU A 362 20.21 -2.16 -13.75
C LEU A 362 20.36 -0.67 -14.10
N GLU A 363 19.38 -0.08 -14.78
CA GLU A 363 19.37 1.36 -15.10
C GLU A 363 19.44 2.21 -13.82
N ASN A 364 18.58 1.93 -12.82
CA ASN A 364 18.62 2.68 -11.57
C ASN A 364 19.87 2.38 -10.74
N TYR A 365 20.43 1.18 -10.85
CA TYR A 365 21.71 0.85 -10.24
C TYR A 365 22.84 1.69 -10.85
N GLU A 366 22.92 1.79 -12.18
CA GLU A 366 23.89 2.63 -12.89
C GLU A 366 23.75 4.12 -12.52
N LEU A 367 22.52 4.65 -12.47
CA LEU A 367 22.27 6.04 -12.04
C LEU A 367 22.75 6.29 -10.60
N ILE A 368 22.62 5.31 -9.70
CA ILE A 368 23.16 5.39 -8.34
C ILE A 368 24.69 5.32 -8.35
N GLN A 369 25.29 4.46 -9.19
CA GLN A 369 26.75 4.40 -9.35
C GLN A 369 27.33 5.72 -9.85
N ASP A 370 26.69 6.33 -10.84
CA ASP A 370 27.09 7.63 -11.39
C ASP A 370 27.01 8.73 -10.32
N LEU A 371 25.95 8.72 -9.50
CA LEU A 371 25.79 9.65 -8.39
C LEU A 371 26.86 9.45 -7.30
N LEU A 372 27.29 8.20 -7.09
CA LEU A 372 28.35 7.83 -6.15
C LEU A 372 29.74 7.79 -6.77
N TYR A 373 29.91 8.29 -8.00
CA TYR A 373 31.18 8.24 -8.71
C TYR A 373 32.29 8.93 -7.90
N GLY A 374 33.39 8.21 -7.68
CA GLY A 374 34.53 8.70 -6.89
C GLY A 374 34.41 8.51 -5.36
N PHE A 375 33.30 7.97 -4.87
CA PHE A 375 33.13 7.60 -3.46
C PHE A 375 33.28 6.08 -3.27
N ASP A 376 34.22 5.65 -2.43
CA ASP A 376 34.42 4.24 -2.12
C ASP A 376 33.54 3.77 -0.95
N TYR A 377 32.61 2.86 -1.24
CA TYR A 377 31.76 2.20 -0.25
C TYR A 377 32.01 0.68 -0.15
N SER A 378 33.12 0.19 -0.70
CA SER A 378 33.47 -1.25 -0.75
C SER A 378 33.55 -1.91 0.63
N ASN A 379 33.93 -1.13 1.66
CA ASN A 379 33.98 -1.56 3.06
C ASN A 379 32.63 -2.06 3.61
N PHE A 380 31.50 -1.75 2.96
CA PHE A 380 30.21 -2.32 3.35
C PHE A 380 30.14 -3.84 3.11
N LYS A 381 30.77 -4.35 2.04
CA LYS A 381 30.73 -5.79 1.71
C LYS A 381 31.65 -6.61 2.61
N SER A 382 32.85 -6.09 2.90
CA SER A 382 33.93 -6.83 3.58
C SER A 382 34.12 -6.48 5.06
N GLY A 383 33.59 -5.34 5.50
CA GLY A 383 33.80 -4.83 6.85
C GLY A 383 32.96 -5.52 7.93
N SER A 384 33.42 -5.36 9.17
CA SER A 384 32.68 -5.64 10.41
C SER A 384 31.40 -4.81 10.51
N ALA A 385 30.49 -5.18 11.43
CA ALA A 385 29.24 -4.45 11.63
C ALA A 385 29.45 -2.93 11.88
N SER A 386 30.52 -2.57 12.60
CA SER A 386 30.87 -1.17 12.86
C SER A 386 31.36 -0.45 11.60
N GLU A 387 32.23 -1.09 10.80
CA GLU A 387 32.73 -0.53 9.54
C GLU A 387 31.61 -0.37 8.49
N ARG A 388 30.66 -1.31 8.45
CA ARG A 388 29.46 -1.18 7.60
C ARG A 388 28.63 0.04 7.99
N MET A 389 28.45 0.26 9.29
CA MET A 389 27.72 1.43 9.78
C MET A 389 28.46 2.73 9.44
N GLN A 390 29.77 2.80 9.66
CA GLN A 390 30.57 3.96 9.26
C GLN A 390 30.50 4.23 7.76
N THR A 391 30.49 3.18 6.93
CA THR A 391 30.33 3.30 5.48
C THR A 391 28.97 3.90 5.12
N ILE A 392 27.88 3.44 5.76
CA ILE A 392 26.54 4.03 5.58
C ILE A 392 26.57 5.53 5.92
N VAL A 393 27.11 5.90 7.10
CA VAL A 393 27.17 7.31 7.54
C VAL A 393 27.99 8.16 6.57
N ALA A 394 29.14 7.67 6.13
CA ALA A 394 30.01 8.38 5.19
C ALA A 394 29.34 8.58 3.82
N THR A 395 28.62 7.57 3.30
CA THR A 395 27.87 7.71 2.05
C THR A 395 26.72 8.68 2.17
N ILE A 396 26.03 8.70 3.31
CA ILE A 396 24.99 9.69 3.57
C ILE A 396 25.57 11.10 3.55
N ASP A 397 26.70 11.34 4.24
CA ASP A 397 27.39 12.64 4.25
C ASP A 397 27.85 13.07 2.84
N TYR A 398 28.32 12.11 2.03
CA TYR A 398 28.69 12.33 0.64
C TYR A 398 27.49 12.81 -0.20
N ILE A 399 26.38 12.07 -0.16
CA ILE A 399 25.15 12.41 -0.91
C ILE A 399 24.61 13.79 -0.49
N LEU A 400 24.63 14.10 0.81
CA LEU A 400 24.21 15.41 1.31
C LEU A 400 25.11 16.55 0.83
N GLY A 401 26.40 16.28 0.60
CA GLY A 401 27.36 17.23 0.04
C GLY A 401 27.14 17.52 -1.45
N LEU A 402 26.53 16.60 -2.21
CA LEU A 402 26.22 16.80 -3.63
C LEU A 402 25.08 17.80 -3.86
N GLY A 403 24.21 17.99 -2.86
CA GLY A 403 23.12 18.98 -2.88
C GLY A 403 21.73 18.35 -2.78
N GLU A 404 20.70 19.19 -2.73
CA GLU A 404 19.30 18.73 -2.54
C GLU A 404 18.75 17.96 -3.74
N ASP A 405 19.18 18.28 -4.97
CA ASP A 405 18.71 17.56 -6.16
C ASP A 405 19.29 16.15 -6.19
N ALA A 406 20.60 15.98 -6.00
CA ALA A 406 21.25 14.68 -5.89
C ALA A 406 20.66 13.81 -4.76
N LYS A 407 20.32 14.41 -3.61
CA LYS A 407 19.62 13.72 -2.52
C LYS A 407 18.23 13.22 -2.95
N LYS A 408 17.44 14.05 -3.65
CA LYS A 408 16.12 13.64 -4.16
C LYS A 408 16.28 12.52 -5.20
N ASP A 409 17.22 12.67 -6.12
CA ASP A 409 17.51 11.70 -7.18
C ASP A 409 17.92 10.36 -6.58
N PHE A 410 18.85 10.35 -5.63
CA PHE A 410 19.22 9.13 -4.90
C PHE A 410 18.01 8.45 -4.24
N ILE A 411 17.16 9.21 -3.54
CA ILE A 411 15.94 8.66 -2.91
C ILE A 411 15.02 8.06 -3.97
N ASN A 412 14.85 8.72 -5.12
CA ASN A 412 13.99 8.28 -6.21
C ASN A 412 14.55 7.01 -6.88
N TYR A 413 15.82 7.00 -7.25
CA TYR A 413 16.49 5.86 -7.88
C TYR A 413 16.48 4.64 -6.96
N VAL A 414 16.81 4.79 -5.67
CA VAL A 414 16.74 3.68 -4.71
C VAL A 414 15.31 3.16 -4.54
N THR A 415 14.30 4.03 -4.66
CA THR A 415 12.89 3.61 -4.62
C THR A 415 12.52 2.78 -5.84
N ALA A 416 12.87 3.25 -7.04
CA ALA A 416 12.61 2.55 -8.29
C ALA A 416 13.36 1.20 -8.34
N LEU A 417 14.66 1.22 -7.99
CA LEU A 417 15.50 0.03 -7.85
C LEU A 417 14.91 -0.99 -6.87
N SER A 418 14.42 -0.53 -5.71
CA SER A 418 13.81 -1.43 -4.71
C SER A 418 12.53 -2.09 -5.22
N LYS A 419 11.71 -1.36 -5.98
CA LYS A 419 10.49 -1.88 -6.60
C LYS A 419 10.81 -2.91 -7.68
N ALA A 420 11.79 -2.60 -8.53
CA ALA A 420 12.28 -3.51 -9.57
C ALA A 420 12.84 -4.80 -8.96
N TYR A 421 13.69 -4.68 -7.93
CA TYR A 421 14.26 -5.81 -7.20
C TYR A 421 13.17 -6.74 -6.62
N ALA A 422 12.10 -6.19 -6.04
CA ALA A 422 10.99 -6.99 -5.52
C ALA A 422 10.22 -7.77 -6.61
N LEU A 423 10.41 -7.46 -7.89
CA LEU A 423 9.83 -8.21 -9.00
C LEU A 423 10.79 -9.28 -9.53
N CYS A 424 12.09 -8.96 -9.64
CA CYS A 424 13.10 -9.82 -10.25
C CYS A 424 14.15 -10.39 -9.27
N SER A 425 13.91 -10.36 -7.95
CA SER A 425 14.85 -10.77 -6.90
C SER A 425 15.47 -12.17 -7.07
N THR A 426 14.87 -13.01 -7.91
CA THR A 426 15.22 -14.40 -8.14
C THR A 426 16.00 -14.64 -9.44
N THR A 427 16.32 -13.57 -10.19
CA THR A 427 17.21 -13.62 -11.35
C THR A 427 18.68 -13.51 -10.92
N ASP A 428 19.59 -14.03 -11.74
CA ASP A 428 21.02 -14.07 -11.44
C ASP A 428 21.62 -12.65 -11.35
N GLU A 429 21.10 -11.69 -12.12
CA GLU A 429 21.50 -10.29 -12.09
C GLU A 429 21.10 -9.64 -10.76
N ALA A 430 19.87 -9.85 -10.30
CA ALA A 430 19.38 -9.30 -9.05
C ALA A 430 20.10 -9.90 -7.83
N GLU A 431 20.41 -11.20 -7.88
CA GLU A 431 21.12 -11.90 -6.80
C GLU A 431 22.53 -11.34 -6.59
N LYS A 432 23.26 -11.02 -7.67
CA LYS A 432 24.59 -10.38 -7.59
C LYS A 432 24.55 -9.01 -6.92
N LEU A 433 23.45 -8.27 -7.07
CA LEU A 433 23.29 -6.92 -6.54
C LEU A 433 22.64 -6.86 -5.16
N ASN A 434 22.13 -7.97 -4.62
CA ASN A 434 21.32 -7.99 -3.39
C ASN A 434 21.96 -7.23 -2.21
N VAL A 435 23.24 -7.48 -1.94
CA VAL A 435 23.97 -6.84 -0.82
C VAL A 435 24.07 -5.32 -1.00
N GLU A 436 24.33 -4.85 -2.22
CA GLU A 436 24.40 -3.41 -2.52
C GLU A 436 23.04 -2.74 -2.50
N ILE A 437 21.99 -3.42 -2.96
CA ILE A 437 20.63 -2.93 -2.86
C ILE A 437 20.25 -2.75 -1.38
N GLY A 438 20.62 -3.71 -0.52
CA GLY A 438 20.47 -3.60 0.93
C GLY A 438 21.21 -2.37 1.50
N PHE A 439 22.44 -2.12 1.05
CA PHE A 439 23.20 -0.93 1.41
C PHE A 439 22.49 0.37 1.01
N PHE A 440 22.06 0.50 -0.25
CA PHE A 440 21.40 1.72 -0.71
C PHE A 440 20.08 1.97 0.01
N LYS A 441 19.31 0.90 0.30
CA LYS A 441 18.11 0.98 1.16
C LYS A 441 18.44 1.52 2.56
N ALA A 442 19.54 1.05 3.17
CA ALA A 442 20.00 1.52 4.47
C ALA A 442 20.40 3.01 4.45
N VAL A 443 21.16 3.44 3.43
CA VAL A 443 21.55 4.85 3.21
C VAL A 443 20.31 5.73 3.03
N LYS A 444 19.37 5.35 2.15
CA LYS A 444 18.10 6.06 1.95
C LYS A 444 17.31 6.16 3.26
N SER A 445 17.18 5.06 3.99
CA SER A 445 16.51 5.04 5.29
C SER A 445 17.20 5.99 6.28
N GLY A 446 18.53 6.00 6.33
CA GLY A 446 19.32 6.94 7.12
C GLY A 446 19.00 8.40 6.79
N ILE A 447 19.02 8.78 5.50
CA ILE A 447 18.67 10.13 5.03
C ILE A 447 17.25 10.53 5.45
N LEU A 448 16.28 9.62 5.34
CA LEU A 448 14.88 9.92 5.69
C LEU A 448 14.69 10.02 7.20
N LYS A 449 15.31 9.11 7.99
CA LYS A 449 15.08 8.92 9.42
C LYS A 449 16.04 9.68 10.35
N MET A 450 16.90 10.57 9.83
CA MET A 450 17.95 11.28 10.58
C MET A 450 17.54 11.91 11.93
N ILE A 451 16.26 12.14 12.18
CA ILE A 451 15.75 12.57 13.49
C ILE A 451 14.37 11.95 13.71
N PRO A 452 14.04 11.41 14.90
CA PRO A 452 12.66 11.13 15.25
C PRO A 452 11.91 12.47 15.22
N ALA A 453 10.98 12.62 14.28
CA ALA A 453 10.11 13.79 14.22
C ALA A 453 9.50 14.00 15.61
N GLY A 454 9.92 15.06 16.31
CA GLY A 454 9.27 15.51 17.53
C GLY A 454 7.79 15.62 17.23
N ILE A 455 7.00 14.73 17.84
CA ILE A 455 5.54 14.55 17.74
C ILE A 455 4.93 15.34 16.57
N GLN A 456 5.29 14.99 15.34
CA GLN A 456 4.49 15.38 14.18
C GLN A 456 3.39 14.34 14.07
N LYS A 457 2.13 14.79 14.04
CA LYS A 457 1.02 13.96 13.55
C LYS A 457 1.42 13.50 12.15
N LYS A 458 1.87 12.24 12.07
CA LYS A 458 2.20 11.56 10.82
C LYS A 458 0.94 11.54 9.97
N THR A 459 1.05 11.86 8.68
CA THR A 459 -0.09 11.70 7.77
C THR A 459 -0.48 10.23 7.69
N LYS A 460 -1.73 9.92 7.36
CA LYS A 460 -2.21 8.54 7.26
C LYS A 460 -1.30 7.67 6.37
N ALA A 461 -0.83 8.24 5.24
CA ALA A 461 0.16 7.60 4.36
C ALA A 461 1.54 7.35 4.99
N GLN A 462 2.01 8.24 5.88
CA GLN A 462 3.28 8.05 6.61
C GLN A 462 3.15 7.05 7.77
N ILE A 463 1.98 7.00 8.40
CA ILE A 463 1.63 5.96 9.38
C ILE A 463 1.56 4.62 8.67
N ASP A 464 0.87 4.55 7.54
CA ASP A 464 0.76 3.34 6.73
C ASP A 464 2.15 2.89 6.24
N TYR A 465 3.00 3.80 5.76
CA TYR A 465 4.39 3.49 5.38
C TYR A 465 5.22 2.90 6.54
N GLN A 466 5.09 3.44 7.76
CA GLN A 466 5.82 2.91 8.92
C GLN A 466 5.19 1.65 9.52
N LEU A 467 3.86 1.51 9.43
CA LEU A 467 3.15 0.29 9.78
C LEU A 467 3.54 -0.83 8.80
N ASN A 468 3.71 -0.48 7.51
CA ASN A 468 4.20 -1.37 6.46
C ASN A 468 5.64 -1.82 6.76
N GLN A 469 6.53 -0.92 7.22
CA GLN A 469 7.89 -1.26 7.64
C GLN A 469 7.95 -2.09 8.94
N LEU A 470 7.06 -1.84 9.90
CA LEU A 470 7.01 -2.61 11.15
C LEU A 470 6.51 -4.06 10.92
N ILE A 471 5.68 -4.28 9.89
CA ILE A 471 5.11 -5.59 9.57
C ILE A 471 5.97 -6.36 8.55
N SER A 472 6.79 -5.69 7.72
CA SER A 472 7.77 -6.32 6.82
C SER A 472 9.01 -6.87 7.55
N ARG A 473 8.82 -7.36 8.78
CA ARG A 473 9.86 -7.90 9.66
C ARG A 473 10.43 -9.26 9.22
N SER A 474 10.27 -9.61 7.95
CA SER A 474 10.84 -10.80 7.33
C SER A 474 11.89 -10.39 6.31
N VAL A 475 13.15 -10.49 6.74
CA VAL A 475 14.37 -10.64 5.93
C VAL A 475 14.69 -9.43 5.02
N ILE A 476 15.06 -8.27 5.52
CA ILE A 476 16.37 -7.94 6.08
C ILE A 476 16.02 -7.18 7.35
N SER A 477 16.82 -7.29 8.40
CA SER A 477 16.67 -6.42 9.56
C SER A 477 16.74 -4.96 9.10
N GLU A 478 15.59 -4.35 8.81
CA GLU A 478 15.37 -2.93 8.93
C GLU A 478 15.42 -2.58 10.43
N GLU A 479 16.46 -3.05 11.13
CA GLU A 479 16.91 -2.39 12.33
C GLU A 479 17.07 -0.93 11.93
N VAL A 480 16.33 -0.08 12.62
CA VAL A 480 16.37 1.36 12.39
C VAL A 480 17.84 1.73 12.50
N VAL A 481 18.45 2.09 11.37
CA VAL A 481 19.85 2.55 11.33
C VAL A 481 19.94 3.74 12.27
N ASP A 482 20.54 3.54 13.45
CA ASP A 482 20.76 4.61 14.41
C ASP A 482 21.97 5.43 13.97
N VAL A 483 21.75 6.25 12.95
CA VAL A 483 22.76 7.17 12.40
C VAL A 483 23.34 8.07 13.50
N LEU A 484 22.54 8.41 14.53
CA LEU A 484 22.98 9.26 15.63
C LEU A 484 23.90 8.49 16.58
N GLY A 485 23.50 7.30 17.04
CA GLY A 485 24.37 6.45 17.86
C GLY A 485 25.68 6.10 17.14
N ALA A 486 25.63 5.88 15.83
CA ALA A 486 26.80 5.58 15.01
C ALA A 486 27.84 6.71 14.95
N VAL A 487 27.42 7.98 15.11
CA VAL A 487 28.33 9.13 15.18
C VAL A 487 28.65 9.56 16.62
N GLY A 488 28.30 8.73 17.61
CA GLY A 488 28.58 8.97 19.03
C GLY A 488 27.54 9.83 19.75
N LEU A 489 26.35 10.00 19.18
CA LEU A 489 25.23 10.74 19.77
C LEU A 489 24.19 9.78 20.38
N ASP A 490 24.55 9.08 21.46
CA ASP A 490 23.66 8.16 22.18
C ASP A 490 22.69 8.91 23.14
N LYS A 491 21.37 8.70 23.00
CA LYS A 491 20.24 9.35 23.75
C LYS A 491 20.06 8.79 25.18
N PRO A 492 19.18 9.29 26.12
CA PRO A 492 18.17 10.38 26.06
C PRO A 492 18.09 11.32 27.32
N ASN A 493 17.97 12.65 27.14
CA ASN A 493 17.26 13.65 28.00
C ASN A 493 17.81 15.07 27.85
N ILE A 494 18.91 15.23 27.14
CA ILE A 494 19.49 16.53 26.93
C ILE A 494 18.60 17.26 25.93
N ALA A 495 18.13 18.45 26.29
CA ALA A 495 17.38 19.34 25.41
C ALA A 495 18.03 19.32 24.03
N ILE A 496 17.27 19.02 22.99
CA ILE A 496 17.74 18.63 21.64
C ILE A 496 18.60 19.71 20.95
N LEU A 497 18.86 20.83 21.62
CA LEU A 497 19.77 21.91 21.24
C LEU A 497 20.60 22.45 22.42
N SER A 498 21.01 21.62 23.40
CA SER A 498 21.85 22.10 24.51
C SER A 498 23.21 22.60 24.00
N ASP A 499 23.88 23.44 24.78
CA ASP A 499 25.23 23.91 24.44
C ASP A 499 26.22 22.73 24.27
N GLU A 500 26.05 21.66 25.05
CA GLU A 500 26.83 20.41 24.95
C GLU A 500 26.59 19.71 23.61
N PHE A 501 25.33 19.50 23.24
CA PHE A 501 24.96 18.86 21.97
C PHE A 501 25.44 19.67 20.77
N LEU A 502 25.36 21.00 20.82
CA LEU A 502 25.81 21.88 19.73
C LEU A 502 27.34 21.80 19.54
N GLU A 503 28.12 21.65 20.61
CA GLU A 503 29.58 21.44 20.49
C GLU A 503 29.91 20.03 19.97
N GLU A 504 29.17 18.99 20.36
CA GLU A 504 29.31 17.64 19.78
C GLU A 504 29.05 17.64 18.27
N VAL A 505 27.95 18.27 17.83
CA VAL A 505 27.59 18.36 16.41
C VAL A 505 28.63 19.15 15.61
N LYS A 506 29.21 20.20 16.19
CA LYS A 506 30.32 20.96 15.59
C LYS A 506 31.58 20.11 15.40
N GLY A 507 31.84 19.19 16.34
CA GLY A 507 32.96 18.26 16.34
C GLY A 507 32.84 17.10 15.36
N LEU A 508 31.65 16.84 14.80
CA LEU A 508 31.42 15.71 13.89
C LEU A 508 32.35 15.72 12.68
N PRO A 509 32.94 14.58 12.27
CA PRO A 509 33.76 14.50 11.06
C PRO A 509 32.91 14.69 9.79
N HIS A 510 31.67 14.21 9.79
CA HIS A 510 30.70 14.29 8.70
C HIS A 510 29.96 15.64 8.73
N LYS A 511 30.49 16.64 8.01
CA LYS A 511 30.03 18.03 8.09
C LYS A 511 28.69 18.27 7.39
N ASN A 512 28.42 17.61 6.27
CA ASN A 512 27.15 17.79 5.55
C ASN A 512 26.00 17.13 6.33
N LEU A 513 26.28 15.99 6.97
CA LEU A 513 25.41 15.36 7.95
C LEU A 513 25.09 16.31 9.11
N ALA A 514 26.09 16.98 9.68
CA ALA A 514 25.89 17.94 10.77
C ALA A 514 25.00 19.11 10.35
N VAL A 515 25.18 19.66 9.15
CA VAL A 515 24.33 20.75 8.62
C VAL A 515 22.88 20.28 8.44
N GLU A 516 22.65 19.12 7.81
CA GLU A 516 21.29 18.60 7.61
C GLU A 516 20.60 18.27 8.94
N LEU A 517 21.35 17.76 9.94
CA LEU A 517 20.87 17.53 11.29
C LEU A 517 20.41 18.83 11.95
N LEU A 518 21.28 19.84 12.02
CA LEU A 518 20.94 21.14 12.62
C LEU A 518 19.78 21.80 11.90
N LYS A 519 19.78 21.80 10.56
CA LYS A 519 18.68 22.34 9.74
C LYS A 519 17.34 21.74 10.11
N ARG A 520 17.25 20.40 10.24
CA ARG A 520 15.99 19.72 10.60
C ARG A 520 15.56 20.01 12.04
N LEU A 521 16.49 20.05 12.99
CA LEU A 521 16.20 20.41 14.37
C LEU A 521 15.68 21.84 14.49
N LEU A 522 16.40 22.79 13.89
CA LEU A 522 16.06 24.19 13.90
C LEU A 522 14.72 24.44 13.19
N ALA A 523 14.45 23.79 12.05
CA ALA A 523 13.15 23.88 11.41
C ALA A 523 12.02 23.37 12.32
N GLY A 524 12.26 22.30 13.09
CA GLY A 524 11.35 21.78 14.10
C GLY A 524 11.06 22.79 15.22
N GLU A 525 12.12 23.41 15.77
CA GLU A 525 12.00 24.41 16.82
C GLU A 525 11.38 25.72 16.31
N VAL A 526 11.74 26.20 15.12
CA VAL A 526 11.12 27.37 14.49
C VAL A 526 9.62 27.13 14.29
N LYS A 527 9.20 25.91 13.94
CA LYS A 527 7.79 25.51 13.85
C LYS A 527 7.12 25.41 15.23
N ALA A 528 7.86 25.06 16.29
CA ALA A 528 7.34 25.11 17.65
C ALA A 528 7.17 26.56 18.13
N VAL A 529 8.09 27.45 17.77
CA VAL A 529 7.99 28.90 18.02
C VAL A 529 6.86 29.52 17.20
N SER A 530 6.66 29.11 15.94
CA SER A 530 5.63 29.63 15.04
C SER A 530 4.21 29.45 15.56
N ARG A 531 4.00 28.47 16.44
CA ARG A 531 2.73 28.24 17.13
C ARG A 531 2.40 29.31 18.16
N ARG A 532 3.40 29.96 18.74
CA ARG A 532 3.23 30.88 19.87
C ARG A 532 3.65 32.31 19.58
N ASN A 533 4.66 32.53 18.73
CA ASN A 533 5.21 33.86 18.47
C ASN A 533 5.53 34.04 16.98
N LEU A 534 4.69 34.81 16.30
CA LEU A 534 4.75 35.04 14.86
C LEU A 534 5.98 35.88 14.45
N ILE A 535 6.43 36.81 15.29
CA ILE A 535 7.55 37.71 14.97
C ILE A 535 8.89 36.99 15.07
N GLN A 536 9.11 36.30 16.18
CA GLN A 536 10.33 35.51 16.35
C GLN A 536 10.39 34.37 15.35
N SER A 537 9.26 33.74 15.04
CA SER A 537 9.19 32.72 13.99
C SER A 537 9.56 33.26 12.60
N ARG A 538 9.12 34.47 12.22
CA ARG A 538 9.54 35.11 10.96
C ARG A 538 11.05 35.36 10.97
N LYS A 539 11.57 35.98 12.03
CA LYS A 539 13.00 36.26 12.19
C LYS A 539 13.84 34.98 12.05
N PHE A 540 13.51 33.92 12.78
CA PHE A 540 14.28 32.68 12.74
C PHE A 540 14.10 31.91 11.44
N SER A 541 12.91 31.95 10.83
CA SER A 541 12.70 31.40 9.49
C SER A 541 13.62 32.07 8.47
N GLU A 542 13.68 33.40 8.47
CA GLU A 542 14.56 34.16 7.57
C GLU A 542 16.05 33.87 7.84
N MET A 543 16.47 33.81 9.11
CA MET A 543 17.85 33.46 9.47
C MET A 543 18.22 32.04 9.02
N LEU A 544 17.32 31.08 9.24
CA LEU A 544 17.50 29.69 8.81
C LEU A 544 17.58 29.59 7.28
N GLU A 545 16.66 30.25 6.58
CA GLU A 545 16.61 30.27 5.11
C GLU A 545 17.88 30.91 4.53
N ASN A 546 18.34 32.03 5.08
CA ASN A 546 19.59 32.67 4.67
C ASN A 546 20.81 31.76 4.88
N ALA A 547 20.90 31.08 6.01
CA ALA A 547 21.98 30.12 6.27
C ALA A 547 21.96 28.95 5.28
N ILE A 548 20.75 28.45 4.93
CA ILE A 548 20.57 27.38 3.95
C ILE A 548 20.93 27.86 2.54
N ILE A 549 20.53 29.06 2.13
CA ILE A 549 20.86 29.62 0.81
C ILE A 549 22.38 29.73 0.65
N LYS A 550 23.09 30.20 1.67
CA LYS A 550 24.56 30.28 1.67
C LYS A 550 25.22 28.90 1.52
N TYR A 551 24.64 27.88 2.17
CA TYR A 551 25.09 26.48 2.04
C TYR A 551 24.84 25.93 0.63
N GLN A 552 23.63 26.10 0.10
CA GLN A 552 23.24 25.62 -1.23
C GLN A 552 24.08 26.25 -2.35
N ASN A 553 24.33 27.55 -2.24
CA ASN A 553 25.15 28.29 -3.20
C ASN A 553 26.65 28.06 -2.99
N ARG A 554 27.06 27.18 -2.06
CA ARG A 554 28.46 26.90 -1.67
C ARG A 554 29.30 28.18 -1.50
N THR A 555 28.65 29.27 -1.06
CA THR A 555 29.24 30.61 -1.04
C THR A 555 30.20 30.79 0.15
N ILE A 556 30.07 29.94 1.16
CA ILE A 556 30.91 29.86 2.35
C ILE A 556 31.26 28.41 2.65
N GLU A 557 32.31 28.19 3.43
CA GLU A 557 32.68 26.85 3.89
C GLU A 557 31.56 26.23 4.75
N THR A 558 31.34 24.92 4.63
CA THR A 558 30.35 24.17 5.41
C THR A 558 30.50 24.39 6.92
N THR A 559 31.74 24.54 7.41
CA THR A 559 32.03 24.86 8.81
C THR A 559 31.43 26.19 9.24
N GLN A 560 31.45 27.21 8.38
CA GLN A 560 30.86 28.51 8.67
C GLN A 560 29.33 28.43 8.75
N VAL A 561 28.70 27.63 7.88
CA VAL A 561 27.25 27.36 7.94
C VAL A 561 26.89 26.71 9.29
N ILE A 562 27.68 25.73 9.74
CA ILE A 562 27.46 25.07 11.04
C ILE A 562 27.50 26.11 12.18
N LEU A 563 28.45 27.04 12.15
CA LEU A 563 28.55 28.10 13.16
C LEU A 563 27.31 29.03 13.14
N GLU A 564 26.85 29.45 11.96
CA GLU A 564 25.63 30.27 11.82
C GLU A 564 24.39 29.52 12.34
N LEU A 565 24.27 28.22 12.08
CA LEU A 565 23.16 27.39 12.58
C LEU A 565 23.23 27.18 14.10
N ILE A 566 24.44 27.03 14.66
CA ILE A 566 24.64 26.94 16.12
C ILE A 566 24.29 28.27 16.80
N GLU A 567 24.65 29.40 16.19
CA GLU A 567 24.28 30.73 16.69
C GLU A 567 22.76 30.90 16.69
N LEU A 568 22.08 30.49 15.61
CA LEU A 568 20.63 30.45 15.55
C LEU A 568 20.03 29.55 16.65
N ALA A 569 20.59 28.37 16.90
CA ALA A 569 20.15 27.50 17.99
C ALA A 569 20.25 28.19 19.36
N LYS A 570 21.35 28.90 19.61
CA LYS A 570 21.56 29.67 20.85
C LYS A 570 20.59 30.83 20.97
N GLU A 571 20.27 31.53 19.88
CA GLU A 571 19.24 32.58 19.87
C GLU A 571 17.85 32.04 20.21
N ILE A 572 17.47 30.90 19.64
CA ILE A 572 16.18 30.24 19.91
C ILE A 572 16.10 29.84 21.39
N ASN A 573 17.13 29.18 21.94
CA ASN A 573 17.17 28.80 23.35
C ASN A 573 17.16 30.02 24.29
N GLY A 574 17.81 31.12 23.87
CA GLY A 574 17.85 32.38 24.62
C GLY A 574 16.48 33.04 24.78
N MET A 575 15.50 32.73 23.93
CA MET A 575 14.13 33.29 24.06
C MET A 575 13.45 32.93 25.38
N ASN A 576 13.55 31.68 25.80
CA ASN A 576 12.91 31.23 27.04
C ASN A 576 13.51 31.98 28.24
N ARG A 577 14.84 32.15 28.24
CA ARG A 577 15.54 32.95 29.26
C ARG A 577 15.14 34.43 29.23
N ARG A 578 14.88 35.01 28.05
CA ARG A 578 14.39 36.40 27.90
C ARG A 578 12.99 36.58 28.50
N GLY A 579 12.07 35.63 28.29
CA GLY A 579 10.73 35.68 28.89
C GLY A 579 10.78 35.64 30.42
N GLU A 580 11.59 34.73 30.97
CA GLU A 580 11.81 34.60 32.42
C GLU A 580 12.45 35.84 33.03
N ALA A 581 13.52 36.37 32.42
CA ALA A 581 14.20 37.58 32.88
C ALA A 581 13.31 38.84 32.80
N ALA A 582 12.40 38.90 31.83
CA ALA A 582 11.44 39.99 31.67
C ALA A 582 10.18 39.84 32.55
N GLY A 583 10.00 38.71 33.23
CA GLY A 583 8.79 38.41 34.01
C GLY A 583 7.51 38.41 33.16
N LEU A 584 7.61 37.97 31.91
CA LEU A 584 6.48 37.86 30.97
C LEU A 584 6.18 36.39 30.70
N SER A 585 4.90 36.03 30.62
CA SER A 585 4.48 34.73 30.11
C SER A 585 4.76 34.60 28.61
N SER A 586 4.73 33.38 28.07
CA SER A 586 4.96 33.13 26.63
C SER A 586 4.03 33.94 25.72
N ASP A 587 2.76 34.09 26.09
CA ASP A 587 1.79 34.86 25.30
C ASP A 587 2.10 36.36 25.38
N GLU A 588 2.44 36.86 26.57
CA GLU A 588 2.80 38.27 26.79
C GLU A 588 4.09 38.63 26.07
N LEU A 589 5.08 37.73 26.04
CA LEU A 589 6.32 37.93 25.29
C LEU A 589 6.04 38.01 23.78
N ALA A 590 5.11 37.21 23.26
CA ALA A 590 4.73 37.28 21.85
C ALA A 590 4.04 38.60 21.48
N PHE A 591 3.17 39.13 22.34
CA PHE A 591 2.59 40.46 22.14
C PHE A 591 3.61 41.58 22.33
N TYR A 592 4.55 41.45 23.26
CA TYR A 592 5.66 42.37 23.43
C TYR A 592 6.50 42.45 22.15
N ASP A 593 6.88 41.31 21.58
CA ASP A 593 7.63 41.24 20.31
C ASP A 593 6.82 41.82 19.14
N ALA A 594 5.49 41.57 19.09
CA ALA A 594 4.60 42.17 18.09
C ALA A 594 4.57 43.71 18.13
N LEU A 595 4.60 44.28 19.34
CA LEU A 595 4.66 45.73 19.55
C LEU A 595 6.06 46.30 19.28
N GLY A 596 7.11 45.51 19.54
CA GLY A 596 8.51 45.90 19.39
C GLY A 596 9.04 45.94 17.96
N THR A 597 8.23 45.57 16.96
CA THR A 597 8.63 45.57 15.53
C THR A 597 9.05 46.95 14.97
N ASN A 598 8.85 48.03 15.73
CA ASN A 598 9.20 49.39 15.30
C ASN A 598 10.21 50.03 16.26
N ASP A 599 11.48 50.07 15.87
CA ASP A 599 12.60 50.58 16.69
C ASP A 599 12.38 52.00 17.24
N ALA A 600 11.60 52.83 16.53
CA ALA A 600 11.24 54.17 16.97
C ALA A 600 10.25 54.16 18.15
N ALA A 601 9.26 53.25 18.14
CA ALA A 601 8.29 53.11 19.24
C ALA A 601 8.96 52.57 20.50
N VAL A 602 9.92 51.65 20.35
CA VAL A 602 10.71 51.09 21.45
C VAL A 602 11.54 52.18 22.15
N LYS A 603 12.20 53.04 21.38
CA LYS A 603 13.01 54.16 21.91
C LYS A 603 12.17 55.27 22.56
N ILE A 604 10.94 55.49 22.11
CA ILE A 604 10.06 56.57 22.59
C ILE A 604 9.30 56.16 23.85
N MET A 605 8.83 54.91 23.94
CA MET A 605 7.95 54.48 25.03
C MET A 605 8.70 53.84 26.20
N GLY A 606 9.90 53.29 25.96
CA GLY A 606 10.66 52.56 26.97
C GLY A 606 10.09 51.16 27.25
N ASP A 607 10.96 50.28 27.74
CA ASP A 607 10.71 48.84 27.87
C ASP A 607 9.53 48.50 28.82
N GLU A 608 9.41 49.23 29.93
CA GLU A 608 8.36 48.99 30.93
C GLU A 608 6.94 49.30 30.43
N ILE A 609 6.78 50.32 29.58
CA ILE A 609 5.46 50.67 29.03
C ILE A 609 5.02 49.59 28.03
N LEU A 610 5.93 49.08 27.20
CA LEU A 610 5.62 48.02 26.23
C LEU A 610 5.27 46.70 26.92
N LYS A 611 5.98 46.33 27.99
CA LYS A 611 5.62 45.18 28.84
C LYS A 611 4.21 45.32 29.40
N GLN A 612 3.86 46.50 29.86
CA GLN A 612 2.53 46.77 30.43
C GLN A 612 1.43 46.71 29.37
N ILE A 613 1.68 47.23 28.16
CA ILE A 613 0.76 47.08 27.01
C ILE A 613 0.58 45.60 26.66
N ALA A 614 1.66 44.81 26.61
CA ALA A 614 1.61 43.39 26.27
C ALA A 614 0.80 42.57 27.29
N ARG A 615 0.95 42.84 28.59
CA ARG A 615 0.13 42.24 29.67
C ARG A 615 -1.35 42.58 29.52
N ASP A 616 -1.66 43.84 29.28
CA ASP A 616 -3.04 44.30 29.10
C ASP A 616 -3.68 43.77 27.81
N LEU A 617 -2.91 43.67 26.71
CA LEU A 617 -3.36 43.05 25.46
C LEU A 617 -3.70 41.59 25.68
N THR A 618 -2.79 40.83 26.29
CA THR A 618 -2.99 39.41 26.56
C THR A 618 -4.25 39.18 27.39
N ARG A 619 -4.43 39.95 28.47
CA ARG A 619 -5.63 39.87 29.32
C ARG A 619 -6.90 40.23 28.55
N THR A 620 -6.85 41.29 27.74
CA THR A 620 -8.01 41.76 26.96
C THR A 620 -8.41 40.75 25.90
N ILE A 621 -7.44 40.09 25.26
CA ILE A 621 -7.69 39.08 24.22
C ILE A 621 -8.26 37.80 24.85
N LYS A 622 -7.68 37.29 25.95
CA LYS A 622 -8.21 36.12 26.69
C LYS A 622 -9.61 36.35 27.25
N ALA A 623 -9.97 37.58 27.61
CA ALA A 623 -11.31 37.89 28.10
C ALA A 623 -12.37 37.92 26.97
N ASN A 624 -11.95 38.00 25.71
CA ASN A 624 -12.82 38.14 24.55
C ASN A 624 -12.78 36.93 23.59
N THR A 625 -12.06 35.85 23.93
CA THR A 625 -12.03 34.60 23.15
C THR A 625 -13.34 33.82 23.28
N GLY A 626 -14.29 34.12 22.38
CA GLY A 626 -15.45 33.26 22.10
C GLY A 626 -15.18 32.30 20.94
N VAL A 627 -15.89 31.16 20.91
CA VAL A 627 -15.70 30.01 19.98
C VAL A 627 -15.77 30.37 18.47
N ASP A 628 -16.29 31.56 18.11
CA ASP A 628 -16.50 31.99 16.71
C ASP A 628 -15.49 33.03 16.18
N TRP A 629 -14.32 33.18 16.81
CA TRP A 629 -13.32 34.23 16.48
C TRP A 629 -12.77 34.15 15.04
N ALA A 630 -12.50 32.95 14.53
CA ALA A 630 -11.86 32.78 13.23
C ALA A 630 -12.79 33.08 12.03
N ILE A 631 -14.11 33.13 12.25
CA ILE A 631 -15.12 33.08 11.18
C ILE A 631 -15.89 34.40 11.03
N ARG A 632 -16.06 35.21 12.11
CA ARG A 632 -16.92 36.41 12.08
C ARG A 632 -16.15 37.73 11.97
N GLU A 633 -16.33 38.43 10.85
CA GLU A 633 -15.71 39.75 10.57
C GLU A 633 -16.09 40.83 11.60
N SER A 634 -17.32 40.76 12.14
CA SER A 634 -17.80 41.69 13.17
C SER A 634 -17.03 41.61 14.50
N VAL A 635 -16.49 40.44 14.84
CA VAL A 635 -15.69 40.22 16.06
C VAL A 635 -14.26 40.76 15.86
N ARG A 636 -13.67 40.51 14.67
CA ARG A 636 -12.36 41.07 14.27
C ARG A 636 -12.35 42.61 14.26
N ALA A 637 -13.46 43.24 13.84
CA ALA A 637 -13.61 44.69 13.85
C ALA A 637 -13.64 45.26 15.28
N LYS A 638 -14.37 44.64 16.20
CA LYS A 638 -14.41 45.05 17.63
C LYS A 638 -13.05 44.92 18.31
N MET A 639 -12.30 43.87 18.00
CA MET A 639 -10.94 43.67 18.52
C MET A 639 -9.97 44.74 18.02
N ARG A 640 -9.99 45.07 16.72
CA ARG A 640 -9.19 46.17 16.15
C ARG A 640 -9.46 47.49 16.86
N ILE A 641 -10.72 47.81 17.15
CA ILE A 641 -11.10 49.02 17.91
C ILE A 641 -10.53 48.97 19.33
N THR A 642 -10.60 47.81 19.98
CA THR A 642 -10.13 47.60 21.36
C THR A 642 -8.61 47.74 21.45
N ILE A 643 -7.87 47.12 20.54
CA ILE A 643 -6.41 47.23 20.42
C ILE A 643 -6.02 48.70 20.14
N LYS A 644 -6.69 49.37 19.18
CA LYS A 644 -6.46 50.80 18.91
C LYS A 644 -6.68 51.68 20.16
N ARG A 645 -7.75 51.41 20.93
CA ARG A 645 -8.03 52.15 22.16
C ARG A 645 -6.96 51.92 23.22
N LEU A 646 -6.49 50.67 23.37
CA LEU A 646 -5.44 50.32 24.32
C LEU A 646 -4.11 50.98 23.96
N LEU A 647 -3.69 50.91 22.69
CA LEU A 647 -2.49 51.59 22.21
C LEU A 647 -2.55 53.10 22.42
N LYS A 648 -3.72 53.72 22.19
CA LYS A 648 -3.94 55.15 22.44
C LYS A 648 -3.87 55.52 23.92
N LYS A 649 -4.38 54.65 24.81
CA LYS A 649 -4.33 54.85 26.28
C LYS A 649 -2.88 54.95 26.79
N TYR A 650 -1.98 54.14 26.22
CA TYR A 650 -0.58 54.10 26.61
C TYR A 650 0.32 55.06 25.82
N GLY A 651 -0.26 55.92 24.96
CA GLY A 651 0.51 56.92 24.22
C GLY A 651 1.35 56.35 23.07
N TYR A 652 0.94 55.22 22.48
CA TYR A 652 1.65 54.64 21.34
C TYR A 652 1.68 55.61 20.14
N PRO A 653 2.83 55.81 19.45
CA PRO A 653 2.96 56.77 18.36
C PRO A 653 1.89 56.61 17.27
N PRO A 654 1.09 57.67 16.95
CA PRO A 654 -0.03 57.58 16.01
C PRO A 654 0.39 57.17 14.58
N ASP A 655 1.58 57.58 14.16
CA ASP A 655 2.18 57.29 12.85
C ASP A 655 2.56 55.81 12.68
N LYS A 656 2.77 55.08 13.78
CA LYS A 656 3.14 53.65 13.80
C LYS A 656 2.01 52.74 14.30
N GLN A 657 0.90 53.32 14.76
CA GLN A 657 -0.20 52.60 15.39
C GLN A 657 -0.90 51.62 14.44
N GLU A 658 -1.03 51.98 13.16
CA GLU A 658 -1.74 51.14 12.18
C GLU A 658 -1.01 49.81 11.92
N GLN A 659 0.31 49.86 11.78
CA GLN A 659 1.13 48.67 11.58
C GLN A 659 1.18 47.80 12.84
N ALA A 660 1.32 48.41 14.02
CA ALA A 660 1.27 47.69 15.30
C ALA A 660 -0.06 46.96 15.50
N VAL A 661 -1.20 47.59 15.16
CA VAL A 661 -2.52 46.96 15.23
C VAL A 661 -2.61 45.74 14.32
N LYS A 662 -2.05 45.83 13.10
CA LYS A 662 -2.03 44.71 12.17
C LYS A 662 -1.23 43.52 12.73
N THR A 663 -0.02 43.77 13.21
CA THR A 663 0.87 42.74 13.76
C THR A 663 0.28 42.07 15.02
N VAL A 664 -0.30 42.87 15.92
CA VAL A 664 -0.97 42.37 17.14
C VAL A 664 -2.22 41.55 16.79
N MET A 665 -2.97 41.94 15.75
CA MET A 665 -4.11 41.16 15.27
C MET A 665 -3.69 39.80 14.71
N GLU A 666 -2.64 39.74 13.89
CA GLU A 666 -2.08 38.48 13.38
C GLU A 666 -1.64 37.55 14.51
N GLN A 667 -0.97 38.10 15.54
CA GLN A 667 -0.56 37.36 16.73
C GLN A 667 -1.75 36.88 17.58
N ALA A 668 -2.81 37.69 17.69
CA ALA A 668 -4.04 37.30 18.38
C ALA A 668 -4.77 36.16 17.66
N GLU A 669 -4.80 36.17 16.32
CA GLU A 669 -5.39 35.09 15.53
C GLU A 669 -4.67 33.76 15.74
N LEU A 670 -3.33 33.78 15.79
CA LEU A 670 -2.50 32.61 16.07
C LEU A 670 -2.82 32.01 17.45
N MET A 671 -2.85 32.85 18.49
CA MET A 671 -3.14 32.44 19.86
C MET A 671 -4.53 31.79 20.00
N CYS A 672 -5.57 32.40 19.39
CA CYS A 672 -6.93 31.85 19.43
C CYS A 672 -7.06 30.53 18.65
N GLY A 673 -6.30 30.35 17.56
CA GLY A 673 -6.28 29.13 16.77
C GLY A 673 -5.71 27.93 17.53
N GLU A 674 -4.65 28.15 18.32
CA GLU A 674 -4.09 27.13 19.23
C GLU A 674 -5.06 26.76 20.36
N GLU A 675 -5.72 27.74 20.98
CA GLU A 675 -6.71 27.47 22.04
C GLU A 675 -7.89 26.64 21.50
N ALA A 676 -8.39 26.94 20.30
CA ALA A 676 -9.43 26.14 19.65
C ALA A 676 -8.97 24.70 19.38
N ALA A 677 -7.77 24.51 18.82
CA ALA A 677 -7.20 23.19 18.57
C ALA A 677 -7.01 22.36 19.85
N SER A 678 -6.55 23.00 20.94
CA SER A 678 -6.39 22.39 22.27
C SER A 678 -7.73 21.93 22.88
N ILE A 679 -8.79 22.74 22.74
CA ILE A 679 -10.15 22.40 23.19
C ILE A 679 -10.71 21.20 22.41
N TYR A 680 -10.50 21.16 21.10
CA TYR A 680 -10.89 20.01 20.27
C TYR A 680 -10.13 18.73 20.67
N GLU A 681 -8.81 18.80 20.89
CA GLU A 681 -8.02 17.63 21.33
C GLU A 681 -8.43 17.12 22.72
N GLN A 682 -8.77 18.03 23.65
CA GLN A 682 -9.32 17.64 24.96
C GLN A 682 -10.69 16.98 24.81
N SER A 683 -11.54 17.44 23.89
CA SER A 683 -12.85 16.83 23.62
C SER A 683 -12.76 15.44 23.00
N GLU A 684 -11.79 15.20 22.10
CA GLU A 684 -11.52 13.86 21.53
C GLU A 684 -11.00 12.90 22.60
N LYS A 685 -10.07 13.34 23.46
CA LYS A 685 -9.55 12.53 24.57
C LYS A 685 -10.65 12.15 25.56
N TYR A 686 -11.55 13.07 25.88
CA TYR A 686 -12.74 12.81 26.71
C TYR A 686 -13.76 11.88 26.03
N GLY A 687 -13.91 11.98 24.71
CA GLY A 687 -14.76 11.08 23.92
C GLY A 687 -14.23 9.64 23.89
N VAL A 688 -12.91 9.48 23.79
CA VAL A 688 -12.24 8.16 23.84
C VAL A 688 -12.33 7.53 25.24
N LEU A 689 -12.20 8.33 26.31
CA LEU A 689 -12.36 7.86 27.70
C LEU A 689 -13.80 7.43 27.99
N LYS A 690 -14.82 8.21 27.55
CA LYS A 690 -16.22 7.79 27.67
C LYS A 690 -16.55 6.54 26.85
N ALA A 691 -15.97 6.37 25.67
CA ALA A 691 -16.15 5.15 24.87
C ALA A 691 -15.51 3.91 25.51
N ALA A 692 -14.46 4.09 26.32
CA ALA A 692 -13.86 3.02 27.13
C ALA A 692 -14.74 2.66 28.35
N GLU A 693 -15.31 3.64 29.06
CA GLU A 693 -16.25 3.40 30.18
C GLU A 693 -17.56 2.73 29.71
N VAL A 694 -18.06 3.07 28.51
CA VAL A 694 -19.23 2.40 27.91
C VAL A 694 -18.92 0.94 27.52
N LYS A 695 -17.69 0.65 27.09
CA LYS A 695 -17.26 -0.73 26.80
C LYS A 695 -17.05 -1.58 28.05
N GLU A 696 -16.57 -1.00 29.16
CA GLU A 696 -16.45 -1.71 30.44
C GLU A 696 -17.82 -2.02 31.06
N SER A 697 -18.79 -1.10 30.94
CA SER A 697 -20.16 -1.36 31.39
C SER A 697 -20.92 -2.38 30.52
N GLU A 698 -20.67 -2.41 29.21
CA GLU A 698 -21.21 -3.46 28.32
C GLU A 698 -20.56 -4.84 28.54
N GLN A 699 -19.33 -4.91 29.04
CA GLN A 699 -18.67 -6.16 29.43
C GLN A 699 -19.10 -6.69 30.80
N GLN A 700 -19.64 -5.85 31.68
CA GLN A 700 -20.22 -6.28 32.96
C GLN A 700 -21.70 -6.72 32.83
N THR A 701 -22.33 -6.47 31.68
CA THR A 701 -23.75 -6.81 31.43
C THR A 701 -23.93 -7.95 30.41
N LYS A 702 -22.86 -8.67 30.07
CA LYS A 702 -22.87 -9.95 29.34
C LYS A 702 -22.09 -10.97 30.15
#